data_AF-A0A5C5V393-F1
#
_entry.id   AF-A0A5C5V393-F1
#
_cell.length_a   1.000
_cell.length_b   1.000
_cell.length_c   1.000
_cell.angle_alpha   90.00
_cell.angle_beta   90.00
_cell.angle_gamma   90.00
#
_symmetry.space_group_name_H-M   'P 1'
#
loop_
_entity.id
_entity.type
_entity.pdbx_description
1 polymer ?
#
loop_
_entity_poly.entity_id
_entity_poly.type
_entity_poly.pdbx_seq_one_letter_code
_entity_poly.pdbx_strand_id
1 'polypeptide(L)'
;MLVHRLAASLALFLCCAPLSAFELPWWVDSVTVTQPGLGGVGAIQLEGVWWDTAAPDAISHGVVDGALHLTLAAPGLAGAGDALTPWTLTEEFGPLTPGINGITGSVLNVHPEDRGIRELVSGPDFLGWIYPPPRGEFHGLGALHDSAYVSAAFDVSADGRVVTGHNELAPGAAGFITREAFAWSPSTGMVSIGLLPGGSPGGSSGYGVSADGNFIVGESSIRRDVFHNQEAFRWSLGGGMEPLGTIHEYSSFSEARATSRNGRVVVGVDEFYPPTAGPGSIAPLPFGSLRRAFRYTDETGMQDLGVLPEYGDYSTTEGVDVSADGRVIVGNAQRGANPLAFEPFYPDLAQPFVWTREGGMKGLGNPERFFPAIFPPPQQETTANAVSGDGKVVAGVDRVHWGPNVDAAFPYAEERAVLWTEEDGWQDLAPFRMPPGPEFLGSEAIDVSDEQRRVVGHAYLYATDAAVTVVDPYNLQGEIDEYGRLQVPFLWDRERGMRPLARVLAGDYGLDLEGWRLFEVGAISDDGTTIVGTGVNPDGVQEAWRAVLHRDTRPGDADFDGDVDSRDHEILAANLGMSAADAEVYWMYGDFDQDGLVGPSDVALLLANYDGRSQGDFNGDGVVDAADYTVWRDHRGDESGIADSNGDNQVTDADYQVWRANYGLVLSGGVATETAPEPTAAWLLALSALARVRRRR
;
A
#
# COMPACT_ATOMS: atom_id res chain seq x y z
N MET A 1 -61.67 -12.64 -10.46
CA MET A 1 -60.67 -11.65 -10.88
C MET A 1 -59.98 -11.13 -9.63
N LEU A 2 -58.72 -11.55 -9.45
CA LEU A 2 -57.63 -11.10 -8.55
C LEU A 2 -58.02 -10.68 -7.11
N VAL A 3 -57.92 -11.55 -6.09
CA VAL A 3 -56.73 -11.91 -5.26
C VAL A 3 -56.25 -10.73 -4.37
N HIS A 4 -56.79 -10.63 -3.14
CA HIS A 4 -56.12 -10.81 -1.80
C HIS A 4 -55.27 -9.60 -1.33
N ARG A 5 -55.06 -9.25 -0.06
CA ARG A 5 -55.66 -9.41 1.30
C ARG A 5 -54.65 -8.69 2.25
N LEU A 6 -55.13 -7.95 3.27
CA LEU A 6 -54.57 -7.74 4.64
C LEU A 6 -53.07 -7.35 4.79
N ALA A 7 -52.70 -6.15 5.25
CA ALA A 7 -52.73 -5.61 6.63
C ALA A 7 -51.63 -6.12 7.58
N ALA A 8 -50.71 -5.23 8.02
CA ALA A 8 -50.27 -4.97 9.41
C ALA A 8 -48.92 -4.23 9.48
N SER A 9 -48.74 -3.45 10.55
CA SER A 9 -47.68 -2.48 10.87
C SER A 9 -46.30 -3.07 11.25
N LEU A 10 -45.21 -2.32 10.96
CA LEU A 10 -43.84 -2.19 11.56
C LEU A 10 -42.91 -1.69 10.43
N ALA A 11 -41.84 -0.90 10.55
CA ALA A 11 -41.03 -0.37 11.64
C ALA A 11 -40.23 0.87 11.13
N LEU A 12 -39.45 1.46 12.04
CA LEU A 12 -38.40 2.47 11.89
C LEU A 12 -37.48 2.32 10.65
N PHE A 13 -36.71 3.40 10.42
CA PHE A 13 -35.50 3.60 9.60
C PHE A 13 -35.68 4.48 8.37
N LEU A 14 -35.26 5.73 8.48
CA LEU A 14 -34.59 6.42 7.38
C LEU A 14 -33.24 6.91 7.92
N CYS A 15 -32.23 6.10 7.64
CA CYS A 15 -30.81 6.43 7.78
C CYS A 15 -30.51 7.75 7.07
N CYS A 16 -29.71 8.58 7.72
CA CYS A 16 -28.87 9.55 7.04
C CYS A 16 -27.87 8.75 6.19
N ALA A 17 -27.91 8.91 4.87
CA ALA A 17 -26.88 8.38 3.99
C ALA A 17 -25.56 9.14 4.22
N PRO A 18 -24.39 8.49 4.14
CA PRO A 18 -23.10 9.17 4.19
C PRO A 18 -22.93 10.09 2.97
N LEU A 19 -22.32 11.26 3.18
CA LEU A 19 -22.04 12.24 2.13
C LEU A 19 -21.15 11.62 1.04
N SER A 20 -21.56 11.78 -0.23
CA SER A 20 -20.86 11.34 -1.44
C SER A 20 -19.57 12.14 -1.69
N ALA A 21 -18.56 11.46 -2.25
CA ALA A 21 -17.38 12.07 -2.86
C ALA A 21 -17.77 13.17 -3.88
N PHE A 22 -17.04 14.27 -3.91
CA PHE A 22 -17.33 15.43 -4.74
C PHE A 22 -16.73 15.30 -6.17
N GLU A 23 -17.53 15.59 -7.20
CA GLU A 23 -17.13 15.64 -8.62
C GLU A 23 -17.05 17.10 -9.12
N LEU A 24 -16.01 17.49 -9.86
CA LEU A 24 -16.01 18.73 -10.64
C LEU A 24 -16.96 18.56 -11.86
N PRO A 25 -17.61 19.63 -12.34
CA PRO A 25 -18.38 19.55 -13.58
C PRO A 25 -17.47 19.12 -14.74
N TRP A 26 -17.94 18.17 -15.55
CA TRP A 26 -17.19 17.55 -16.66
C TRP A 26 -16.59 18.51 -17.71
N TRP A 27 -16.99 19.80 -17.70
CA TRP A 27 -16.52 20.83 -18.62
C TRP A 27 -15.48 21.79 -18.01
N VAL A 28 -15.06 21.57 -16.77
CA VAL A 28 -14.00 22.29 -16.07
C VAL A 28 -12.85 21.31 -15.83
N ASP A 29 -11.73 21.54 -16.50
CA ASP A 29 -10.54 20.69 -16.45
C ASP A 29 -9.65 21.04 -15.26
N SER A 30 -9.52 22.34 -14.95
CA SER A 30 -8.67 22.79 -13.85
C SER A 30 -9.12 24.11 -13.23
N VAL A 31 -8.71 24.32 -11.98
CA VAL A 31 -8.86 25.58 -11.24
C VAL A 31 -7.51 25.96 -10.67
N THR A 32 -6.99 27.12 -11.07
CA THR A 32 -5.74 27.69 -10.56
C THR A 32 -6.03 28.97 -9.78
N VAL A 33 -5.52 29.08 -8.55
CA VAL A 33 -5.67 30.28 -7.73
C VAL A 33 -4.30 30.93 -7.50
N THR A 34 -4.16 32.17 -7.94
CA THR A 34 -3.00 33.02 -7.65
C THR A 34 -3.33 33.89 -6.45
N GLN A 35 -2.58 33.70 -5.36
CA GLN A 35 -2.78 34.51 -4.15
C GLN A 35 -2.35 35.97 -4.38
N PRO A 36 -3.08 36.96 -3.82
CA PRO A 36 -2.58 38.32 -3.78
C PRO A 36 -1.34 38.41 -2.88
N GLY A 37 -0.31 39.16 -3.31
CA GLY A 37 0.71 39.64 -2.38
C GLY A 37 0.10 40.54 -1.28
N LEU A 38 0.87 40.90 -0.25
CA LEU A 38 0.42 41.82 0.83
C LEU A 38 -0.19 43.11 0.26
N GLY A 39 -1.53 43.23 0.29
CA GLY A 39 -2.29 44.36 -0.23
C GLY A 39 -2.58 44.33 -1.75
N GLY A 40 -2.32 43.20 -2.43
CA GLY A 40 -2.53 43.01 -3.87
C GLY A 40 -3.89 42.39 -4.23
N VAL A 41 -4.12 42.15 -5.52
CA VAL A 41 -5.32 41.49 -6.08
C VAL A 41 -4.93 40.06 -6.46
N GLY A 42 -5.74 39.08 -6.07
CA GLY A 42 -5.55 37.68 -6.45
C GLY A 42 -6.30 37.36 -7.73
N ALA A 43 -6.00 36.23 -8.36
CA ALA A 43 -6.71 35.80 -9.57
C ALA A 43 -7.09 34.33 -9.46
N ILE A 44 -8.28 33.98 -9.92
CA ILE A 44 -8.67 32.60 -10.19
C ILE A 44 -8.71 32.42 -11.69
N GLN A 45 -8.03 31.39 -12.18
CA GLN A 45 -8.08 30.95 -13.56
C GLN A 45 -8.73 29.58 -13.62
N LEU A 46 -9.70 29.45 -14.51
CA LEU A 46 -10.37 28.19 -14.81
C LEU A 46 -10.06 27.81 -16.24
N GLU A 47 -9.80 26.53 -16.45
CA GLU A 47 -9.60 25.96 -17.76
C GLU A 47 -10.58 24.82 -17.95
N GLY A 48 -11.07 24.67 -19.17
CA GLY A 48 -12.06 23.67 -19.49
C GLY A 48 -12.23 23.48 -20.98
N VAL A 49 -13.02 22.47 -21.34
CA VAL A 49 -13.35 22.15 -22.72
C VAL A 49 -14.88 22.03 -22.86
N TRP A 50 -15.44 22.70 -23.88
CA TRP A 50 -16.89 22.78 -24.07
C TRP A 50 -17.33 22.52 -25.52
N TRP A 51 -18.60 22.14 -25.67
CA TRP A 51 -19.29 21.93 -26.94
C TRP A 51 -19.95 23.24 -27.41
N ASP A 52 -19.22 24.07 -28.17
CA ASP A 52 -19.59 25.32 -28.90
C ASP A 52 -18.60 26.49 -28.65
N THR A 53 -18.55 27.44 -29.59
CA THR A 53 -17.73 28.65 -29.66
C THR A 53 -18.16 29.79 -28.73
N ALA A 54 -19.24 29.64 -27.96
CA ALA A 54 -19.68 30.62 -26.98
C ALA A 54 -19.11 30.26 -25.59
N ALA A 55 -18.30 31.16 -25.01
CA ALA A 55 -17.75 31.00 -23.67
C ALA A 55 -18.88 30.88 -22.60
N PRO A 56 -18.64 30.18 -21.47
CA PRO A 56 -19.56 30.15 -20.34
C PRO A 56 -19.92 31.58 -19.86
N ASP A 57 -21.22 31.87 -19.74
CA ASP A 57 -21.75 33.23 -19.59
C ASP A 57 -21.95 33.71 -18.14
N ALA A 58 -21.53 32.97 -17.10
CA ALA A 58 -21.58 33.48 -15.73
C ALA A 58 -20.61 32.76 -14.78
N ILE A 59 -19.49 33.42 -14.47
CA ILE A 59 -18.89 33.34 -13.13
C ILE A 59 -19.36 34.56 -12.36
N SER A 60 -19.75 34.37 -11.12
CA SER A 60 -19.85 35.47 -10.18
C SER A 60 -19.08 35.14 -8.94
N HIS A 61 -18.30 36.10 -8.44
CA HIS A 61 -17.65 36.02 -7.14
C HIS A 61 -18.21 37.07 -6.19
N GLY A 62 -18.11 36.81 -4.88
CA GLY A 62 -18.49 37.75 -3.84
C GLY A 62 -17.74 37.49 -2.54
N VAL A 63 -17.43 38.54 -1.79
CA VAL A 63 -16.84 38.41 -0.45
C VAL A 63 -17.96 38.48 0.58
N VAL A 64 -18.15 37.42 1.34
CA VAL A 64 -19.14 37.33 2.44
C VAL A 64 -18.42 36.81 3.67
N ASP A 65 -18.59 37.49 4.81
CA ASP A 65 -18.01 37.10 6.11
C ASP A 65 -16.49 36.82 6.12
N GLY A 66 -15.74 37.53 5.27
CA GLY A 66 -14.28 37.37 5.16
C GLY A 66 -13.85 36.22 4.24
N ALA A 67 -14.79 35.54 3.58
CA ALA A 67 -14.52 34.48 2.61
C ALA A 67 -14.88 34.86 1.17
N LEU A 68 -14.05 34.43 0.23
CA LEU A 68 -14.31 34.58 -1.20
C LEU A 68 -15.17 33.41 -1.69
N HIS A 69 -16.40 33.72 -2.12
CA HIS A 69 -17.33 32.77 -2.71
C HIS A 69 -17.25 32.81 -4.24
N LEU A 70 -17.20 31.64 -4.87
CA LEU A 70 -17.23 31.48 -6.32
C LEU A 70 -18.51 30.77 -6.73
N THR A 71 -19.14 31.22 -7.81
CA THR A 71 -20.32 30.57 -8.41
C THR A 71 -20.07 30.37 -9.90
N LEU A 72 -20.21 29.13 -10.35
CA LEU A 72 -20.07 28.72 -11.76
C LEU A 72 -21.44 28.32 -12.30
N ALA A 73 -21.80 28.76 -13.51
CA ALA A 73 -23.02 28.34 -14.19
C ALA A 73 -22.69 27.49 -15.43
N ALA A 74 -23.37 26.35 -15.59
CA ALA A 74 -23.25 25.52 -16.79
C ALA A 74 -23.80 26.26 -18.03
N PRO A 75 -23.15 26.17 -19.20
CA PRO A 75 -23.72 26.68 -20.44
C PRO A 75 -24.92 25.83 -20.89
N GLY A 76 -25.92 26.45 -21.51
CA GLY A 76 -27.09 25.73 -22.04
C GLY A 76 -26.70 24.83 -23.22
N LEU A 77 -27.15 23.57 -23.22
CA LEU A 77 -27.02 22.64 -24.34
C LEU A 77 -27.97 23.04 -25.49
N ALA A 78 -27.59 24.03 -26.29
CA ALA A 78 -28.34 24.43 -27.47
C ALA A 78 -27.62 23.97 -28.75
N GLY A 79 -27.83 22.72 -29.14
CA GLY A 79 -27.48 22.20 -30.47
C GLY A 79 -26.04 21.67 -30.59
N ALA A 80 -25.94 20.42 -31.05
CA ALA A 80 -24.67 19.75 -31.22
C ALA A 80 -23.83 20.35 -32.37
N GLY A 81 -22.78 21.12 -32.07
CA GLY A 81 -21.62 21.33 -32.96
C GLY A 81 -20.43 20.39 -32.68
N ASP A 82 -19.98 19.59 -33.65
CA ASP A 82 -19.03 18.46 -33.50
C ASP A 82 -17.59 18.77 -33.03
N ALA A 83 -17.32 19.92 -32.40
CA ALA A 83 -15.98 20.31 -31.97
C ALA A 83 -15.95 20.79 -30.51
N LEU A 84 -15.12 20.11 -29.71
CA LEU A 84 -14.70 20.53 -28.39
C LEU A 84 -13.79 21.78 -28.52
N THR A 85 -14.19 22.89 -27.89
CA THR A 85 -13.46 24.15 -27.89
C THR A 85 -12.88 24.39 -26.49
N PRO A 86 -11.55 24.49 -26.33
CA PRO A 86 -10.93 24.87 -25.06
C PRO A 86 -11.30 26.31 -24.70
N TRP A 87 -11.51 26.57 -23.43
CA TRP A 87 -11.74 27.91 -22.90
C TRP A 87 -10.90 28.14 -21.64
N THR A 88 -10.53 29.40 -21.43
CA THR A 88 -9.85 29.87 -20.23
C THR A 88 -10.61 31.08 -19.73
N LEU A 89 -10.91 31.11 -18.44
CA LEU A 89 -11.56 32.25 -17.82
C LEU A 89 -10.79 32.66 -16.57
N THR A 90 -10.39 33.93 -16.51
CA THR A 90 -9.66 34.51 -15.38
C THR A 90 -10.51 35.57 -14.72
N GLU A 91 -10.67 35.49 -13.40
CA GLU A 91 -11.37 36.49 -12.60
C GLU A 91 -10.50 36.98 -11.44
N GLU A 92 -10.36 38.31 -11.34
CA GLU A 92 -9.58 38.97 -10.31
C GLU A 92 -10.45 39.26 -9.09
N PHE A 93 -9.93 38.99 -7.88
CA PHE A 93 -10.61 39.29 -6.63
C PHE A 93 -9.75 40.16 -5.71
N GLY A 94 -10.41 41.09 -5.02
CA GLY A 94 -9.81 42.17 -4.23
C GLY A 94 -8.90 41.73 -3.07
N PRO A 95 -8.31 42.69 -2.33
CA PRO A 95 -7.21 42.42 -1.41
C PRO A 95 -7.61 41.53 -0.25
N LEU A 96 -7.01 40.33 -0.20
CA LEU A 96 -7.13 39.41 0.93
C LEU A 96 -5.95 39.59 1.89
N THR A 97 -6.22 39.48 3.20
CA THR A 97 -5.18 39.46 4.22
C THR A 97 -4.93 38.00 4.63
N PRO A 98 -3.72 37.45 4.37
CA PRO A 98 -3.40 36.07 4.74
C PRO A 98 -3.60 35.82 6.25
N GLY A 99 -4.23 34.70 6.61
CA GLY A 99 -4.46 34.29 8.00
C GLY A 99 -5.69 34.90 8.70
N ILE A 100 -6.45 35.78 8.03
CA ILE A 100 -7.72 36.33 8.56
C ILE A 100 -8.93 35.86 7.72
N ASN A 101 -8.74 35.69 6.42
CA ASN A 101 -9.79 35.34 5.47
C ASN A 101 -9.65 33.86 5.06
N GLY A 102 -10.68 33.05 5.32
CA GLY A 102 -10.80 31.68 4.78
C GLY A 102 -11.29 31.72 3.33
N ILE A 103 -10.86 30.79 2.47
CA ILE A 103 -11.36 30.71 1.10
C ILE A 103 -12.29 29.50 1.01
N THR A 104 -13.58 29.73 0.75
CA THR A 104 -14.62 28.69 0.74
C THR A 104 -15.51 28.85 -0.50
N GLY A 105 -15.65 27.79 -1.32
CA GLY A 105 -16.37 27.85 -2.60
C GLY A 105 -17.48 26.80 -2.70
N SER A 106 -18.52 27.05 -3.52
CA SER A 106 -19.59 26.07 -3.78
C SER A 106 -19.92 26.02 -5.26
N VAL A 107 -20.12 24.83 -5.82
CA VAL A 107 -20.51 24.66 -7.22
C VAL A 107 -22.02 24.45 -7.31
N LEU A 108 -22.69 25.20 -8.20
CA LEU A 108 -24.13 25.10 -8.44
C LEU A 108 -24.40 24.74 -9.90
N ASN A 109 -25.28 23.77 -10.15
CA ASN A 109 -25.89 23.55 -11.45
C ASN A 109 -27.08 24.50 -11.60
N VAL A 110 -27.24 25.15 -12.76
CA VAL A 110 -28.32 26.12 -13.00
C VAL A 110 -29.17 25.65 -14.16
N HIS A 111 -30.49 25.60 -13.97
CA HIS A 111 -31.39 25.10 -15.00
C HIS A 111 -31.36 25.99 -16.27
N PRO A 112 -31.22 25.41 -17.48
CA PRO A 112 -30.95 26.16 -18.70
C PRO A 112 -32.08 27.11 -19.13
N GLU A 113 -33.33 26.77 -18.81
CA GLU A 113 -34.51 27.58 -19.21
C GLU A 113 -35.10 28.43 -18.08
N ASP A 114 -34.75 28.14 -16.81
CA ASP A 114 -35.25 28.88 -15.64
C ASP A 114 -34.11 29.11 -14.65
N ARG A 115 -33.47 30.28 -14.79
CA ARG A 115 -32.27 30.67 -14.05
C ARG A 115 -32.51 30.90 -12.55
N GLY A 116 -33.76 30.84 -12.09
CA GLY A 116 -34.10 30.85 -10.67
C GLY A 116 -33.91 29.49 -9.99
N ILE A 117 -33.79 28.41 -10.76
CA ILE A 117 -33.61 27.05 -10.26
C ILE A 117 -32.11 26.73 -10.22
N ARG A 118 -31.58 26.52 -9.01
CA ARG A 118 -30.17 26.21 -8.73
C ARG A 118 -30.09 24.93 -7.90
N GLU A 119 -29.18 24.04 -8.25
CA GLU A 119 -28.94 22.77 -7.57
C GLU A 119 -27.48 22.71 -7.09
N LEU A 120 -27.26 22.38 -5.82
CA LEU A 120 -25.90 22.29 -5.26
C LEU A 120 -25.20 21.04 -5.78
N VAL A 121 -24.10 21.25 -6.50
CA VAL A 121 -23.20 20.18 -6.96
C VAL A 121 -22.14 19.90 -5.88
N SER A 122 -21.66 20.96 -5.22
CA SER A 122 -20.55 20.88 -4.27
C SER A 122 -20.63 21.96 -3.17
N GLY A 123 -20.50 21.57 -1.89
CA GLY A 123 -20.46 22.39 -0.67
C GLY A 123 -19.10 23.08 -0.36
N PRO A 124 -18.97 23.78 0.80
CA PRO A 124 -18.17 25.01 0.92
C PRO A 124 -16.64 24.88 0.98
N ASP A 125 -16.03 23.69 0.92
CA ASP A 125 -14.62 23.50 1.34
C ASP A 125 -13.69 22.85 0.28
N PHE A 126 -13.86 23.24 -0.99
CA PHE A 126 -12.99 22.79 -2.09
C PHE A 126 -11.48 23.14 -1.91
N LEU A 127 -11.12 24.07 -1.02
CA LEU A 127 -9.75 24.60 -0.93
C LEU A 127 -8.86 24.01 0.18
N GLY A 128 -9.31 22.97 0.89
CA GLY A 128 -8.44 22.17 1.78
C GLY A 128 -7.38 21.32 1.04
N TRP A 129 -7.25 21.47 -0.28
CA TRP A 129 -6.52 20.60 -1.21
C TRP A 129 -5.15 21.13 -1.67
N ILE A 130 -4.56 22.09 -0.98
CA ILE A 130 -3.20 22.58 -1.33
C ILE A 130 -2.22 21.92 -0.37
N TYR A 131 -1.86 20.67 -0.66
CA TYR A 131 -0.95 19.76 0.06
C TYR A 131 -1.31 19.51 1.54
N PRO A 132 -1.72 18.29 1.94
CA PRO A 132 -1.53 17.92 3.34
C PRO A 132 -0.02 18.05 3.63
N PRO A 133 0.40 18.49 4.85
CA PRO A 133 1.80 18.42 5.22
C PRO A 133 2.30 16.99 4.95
N PRO A 134 3.56 16.81 4.50
CA PRO A 134 4.06 15.49 4.14
C PRO A 134 3.90 14.54 5.33
N ARG A 135 3.10 13.50 5.12
CA ARG A 135 2.76 12.43 6.07
C ARG A 135 3.45 11.16 5.60
N GLY A 136 4.76 11.23 5.55
CA GLY A 136 5.56 10.14 5.01
C GLY A 136 6.88 10.65 4.50
N GLU A 137 7.60 9.73 3.88
CA GLU A 137 8.84 10.03 3.19
C GLU A 137 8.92 9.21 1.90
N PHE A 138 9.54 9.80 0.89
CA PHE A 138 9.84 9.12 -0.36
C PHE A 138 11.33 9.27 -0.64
N HIS A 139 12.03 8.16 -0.83
CA HIS A 139 13.48 8.14 -1.03
C HIS A 139 13.87 7.22 -2.17
N GLY A 140 14.78 7.70 -3.01
CA GLY A 140 15.62 6.83 -3.84
C GLY A 140 16.64 6.08 -2.99
N LEU A 141 16.88 4.81 -3.28
CA LEU A 141 17.83 3.98 -2.54
C LEU A 141 19.26 4.10 -3.07
N GLY A 142 19.45 4.76 -4.21
CA GLY A 142 20.70 4.82 -4.96
C GLY A 142 21.02 3.53 -5.71
N ALA A 143 22.24 3.45 -6.21
CA ALA A 143 22.82 2.26 -6.82
C ALA A 143 24.16 1.92 -6.16
N LEU A 144 24.54 0.65 -6.15
CA LEU A 144 25.91 0.26 -5.79
C LEU A 144 26.82 0.64 -6.96
N HIS A 145 27.89 1.38 -6.67
CA HIS A 145 28.92 1.88 -7.60
C HIS A 145 28.55 3.20 -8.30
N ASP A 146 29.32 3.56 -9.34
CA ASP A 146 29.16 4.81 -10.08
C ASP A 146 27.94 4.77 -11.02
N SER A 147 27.77 5.80 -11.85
CA SER A 147 26.59 6.04 -12.70
C SER A 147 26.31 4.99 -13.78
N ALA A 148 27.03 3.86 -13.78
CA ALA A 148 26.86 2.76 -14.74
C ALA A 148 26.00 1.61 -14.19
N TYR A 149 25.38 1.77 -13.03
CA TYR A 149 24.52 0.75 -12.42
C TYR A 149 23.10 1.29 -12.17
N VAL A 150 22.13 0.39 -12.26
CA VAL A 150 20.71 0.61 -11.91
C VAL A 150 20.34 -0.34 -10.78
N SER A 151 19.33 0.01 -9.99
CA SER A 151 18.88 -0.82 -8.86
C SER A 151 17.39 -1.13 -8.99
N ALA A 152 17.00 -2.28 -8.43
CA ALA A 152 15.61 -2.72 -8.30
C ALA A 152 15.38 -3.31 -6.91
N ALA A 153 14.26 -2.96 -6.28
CA ALA A 153 13.84 -3.50 -4.97
C ALA A 153 12.75 -4.56 -5.17
N PHE A 154 12.89 -5.69 -4.46
CA PHE A 154 11.98 -6.82 -4.58
C PHE A 154 11.22 -7.14 -3.30
N ASP A 155 11.82 -6.87 -2.13
CA ASP A 155 11.17 -7.16 -0.86
C ASP A 155 11.63 -6.21 0.25
N VAL A 156 10.79 -6.04 1.28
CA VAL A 156 11.00 -5.16 2.41
C VAL A 156 10.64 -5.85 3.73
N SER A 157 11.44 -5.60 4.77
CA SER A 157 11.16 -6.13 6.11
C SER A 157 9.82 -5.64 6.65
N ALA A 158 9.24 -6.37 7.60
CA ALA A 158 7.94 -6.07 8.18
C ALA A 158 7.82 -4.65 8.78
N ASP A 159 8.94 -4.10 9.28
CA ASP A 159 9.01 -2.73 9.81
C ASP A 159 9.40 -1.67 8.76
N GLY A 160 9.53 -2.08 7.50
CA GLY A 160 9.88 -1.20 6.41
C GLY A 160 11.34 -0.77 6.36
N ARG A 161 12.23 -1.23 7.25
CA ARG A 161 13.57 -0.65 7.41
C ARG A 161 14.66 -1.30 6.56
N VAL A 162 14.51 -2.57 6.20
CA VAL A 162 15.48 -3.30 5.39
C VAL A 162 14.87 -3.65 4.05
N VAL A 163 15.50 -3.20 2.97
CA VAL A 163 15.09 -3.49 1.60
C VAL A 163 16.12 -4.39 0.95
N THR A 164 15.66 -5.42 0.25
CA THR A 164 16.51 -6.28 -0.59
C THR A 164 16.12 -6.17 -2.05
N GLY A 165 17.07 -6.49 -2.91
CA GLY A 165 16.88 -6.52 -4.34
C GLY A 165 18.19 -6.83 -5.04
N HIS A 166 18.39 -6.21 -6.20
CA HIS A 166 19.67 -6.30 -6.89
C HIS A 166 20.07 -4.98 -7.53
N ASN A 167 21.37 -4.84 -7.70
CA ASN A 167 22.01 -3.78 -8.45
C ASN A 167 22.58 -4.38 -9.73
N GLU A 168 22.16 -3.87 -10.89
CA GLU A 168 22.51 -4.38 -12.21
C GLU A 168 23.41 -3.41 -12.97
N LEU A 169 24.41 -3.97 -13.65
CA LEU A 169 25.27 -3.23 -14.56
C LEU A 169 24.44 -2.75 -15.76
N ALA A 170 24.42 -1.44 -16.00
CA ALA A 170 23.61 -0.82 -17.05
C ALA A 170 23.94 -1.39 -18.44
N PRO A 171 22.96 -1.44 -19.36
CA PRO A 171 23.14 -1.98 -20.69
C PRO A 171 24.35 -1.39 -21.44
N GLY A 172 25.27 -2.26 -21.87
CA GLY A 172 26.46 -1.86 -22.64
C GLY A 172 27.70 -1.54 -21.80
N ALA A 173 27.62 -1.55 -20.47
CA ALA A 173 28.80 -1.48 -19.61
C ALA A 173 29.49 -2.86 -19.51
N ALA A 174 30.82 -2.86 -19.34
CA ALA A 174 31.63 -4.07 -19.30
C ALA A 174 32.00 -4.44 -17.86
N GLY A 175 31.54 -5.60 -17.39
CA GLY A 175 31.82 -6.11 -16.04
C GLY A 175 31.71 -7.63 -15.97
N PHE A 176 32.49 -8.24 -15.07
CA PHE A 176 32.42 -9.68 -14.79
C PHE A 176 31.34 -10.03 -13.77
N ILE A 177 30.93 -9.06 -12.96
CA ILE A 177 29.77 -9.13 -12.08
C ILE A 177 28.71 -8.23 -12.71
N THR A 178 27.62 -8.84 -13.18
CA THR A 178 26.55 -8.14 -13.89
C THR A 178 25.40 -7.77 -12.97
N ARG A 179 25.22 -8.49 -11.86
CA ARG A 179 24.22 -8.19 -10.82
C ARG A 179 24.75 -8.48 -9.43
N GLU A 180 24.39 -7.67 -8.45
CA GLU A 180 24.73 -7.89 -7.05
C GLU A 180 23.50 -7.71 -6.17
N ALA A 181 23.18 -8.73 -5.39
CA ALA A 181 22.19 -8.60 -4.35
C ALA A 181 22.63 -7.55 -3.34
N PHE A 182 21.68 -6.75 -2.85
CA PHE A 182 21.95 -5.73 -1.85
C PHE A 182 21.05 -5.89 -0.61
N ALA A 183 21.54 -5.36 0.49
CA ALA A 183 20.75 -5.00 1.66
C ALA A 183 20.83 -3.47 1.83
N TRP A 184 19.70 -2.80 1.91
CA TRP A 184 19.62 -1.37 2.19
C TRP A 184 18.98 -1.13 3.55
N SER A 185 19.49 -0.16 4.30
CA SER A 185 18.81 0.40 5.47
C SER A 185 19.07 1.92 5.55
N PRO A 186 18.23 2.69 6.27
CA PRO A 186 18.49 4.12 6.48
C PRO A 186 19.87 4.41 7.06
N SER A 187 20.35 3.54 7.96
CA SER A 187 21.61 3.72 8.68
C SER A 187 22.86 3.36 7.87
N THR A 188 22.72 2.46 6.88
CA THR A 188 23.86 1.92 6.11
C THR A 188 23.88 2.38 4.66
N GLY A 189 22.75 2.87 4.13
CA GLY A 189 22.52 2.93 2.70
C GLY A 189 22.55 1.53 2.07
N MET A 190 22.73 1.48 0.75
CA MET A 190 22.82 0.24 -0.02
C MET A 190 24.17 -0.44 0.18
N VAL A 191 24.15 -1.72 0.56
CA VAL A 191 25.35 -2.53 0.78
C VAL A 191 25.24 -3.82 -0.03
N SER A 192 26.26 -4.14 -0.84
CA SER A 192 26.34 -5.44 -1.54
C SER A 192 26.46 -6.57 -0.52
N ILE A 193 25.63 -7.61 -0.66
CA ILE A 193 25.73 -8.83 0.15
C ILE A 193 26.57 -9.93 -0.53
N GLY A 194 27.14 -9.61 -1.71
CA GLY A 194 28.14 -10.41 -2.40
C GLY A 194 27.58 -11.62 -3.17
N LEU A 195 28.47 -12.58 -3.43
CA LEU A 195 28.20 -13.83 -4.14
C LEU A 195 28.44 -15.02 -3.20
N LEU A 196 27.89 -16.18 -3.56
CA LEU A 196 28.16 -17.42 -2.84
C LEU A 196 29.67 -17.71 -2.74
N PRO A 197 30.17 -18.16 -1.58
CA PRO A 197 31.58 -18.53 -1.42
C PRO A 197 32.02 -19.61 -2.42
N GLY A 198 33.05 -19.32 -3.22
CA GLY A 198 33.50 -20.22 -4.29
C GLY A 198 32.64 -20.17 -5.58
N GLY A 199 31.68 -19.24 -5.64
CA GLY A 199 30.88 -18.93 -6.82
C GLY A 199 31.70 -18.39 -7.98
N SER A 200 31.06 -18.27 -9.13
CA SER A 200 31.69 -17.76 -10.35
C SER A 200 31.27 -16.34 -10.68
N PRO A 201 32.08 -15.58 -11.44
CA PRO A 201 31.64 -14.30 -11.96
C PRO A 201 30.34 -14.46 -12.76
N GLY A 202 29.37 -13.60 -12.44
CA GLY A 202 27.97 -13.69 -12.83
C GLY A 202 27.18 -12.64 -12.05
N GLY A 203 26.21 -13.07 -11.25
CA GLY A 203 25.56 -12.17 -10.29
C GLY A 203 24.77 -12.87 -9.19
N SER A 204 24.24 -12.07 -8.28
CA SER A 204 23.30 -12.46 -7.23
C SER A 204 22.09 -11.54 -7.23
N SER A 205 20.95 -12.05 -6.78
CA SER A 205 19.71 -11.30 -6.56
C SER A 205 19.10 -11.71 -5.22
N GLY A 206 18.66 -10.77 -4.40
CA GLY A 206 17.91 -11.06 -3.17
C GLY A 206 16.42 -10.83 -3.40
N TYR A 207 15.61 -11.88 -3.24
CA TYR A 207 14.18 -11.88 -3.54
C TYR A 207 13.28 -11.80 -2.29
N GLY A 208 13.78 -12.22 -1.13
CA GLY A 208 13.01 -12.19 0.12
C GLY A 208 13.85 -11.78 1.32
N VAL A 209 13.24 -11.09 2.29
CA VAL A 209 13.89 -10.62 3.53
C VAL A 209 13.07 -10.99 4.77
N SER A 210 13.74 -11.36 5.86
CA SER A 210 13.06 -11.59 7.14
C SER A 210 12.57 -10.28 7.76
N ALA A 211 11.59 -10.35 8.66
CA ALA A 211 11.02 -9.14 9.25
C ALA A 211 11.98 -8.31 10.09
N ASP A 212 13.02 -8.92 10.64
CA ASP A 212 14.09 -8.22 11.36
C ASP A 212 15.23 -7.77 10.43
N GLY A 213 15.13 -8.04 9.13
CA GLY A 213 16.15 -7.72 8.13
C GLY A 213 17.44 -8.53 8.25
N ASN A 214 17.51 -9.51 9.15
CA ASN A 214 18.75 -10.25 9.43
C ASN A 214 19.00 -11.38 8.43
N PHE A 215 17.98 -11.80 7.68
CA PHE A 215 18.10 -12.84 6.67
C PHE A 215 17.60 -12.33 5.33
N ILE A 216 18.38 -12.61 4.28
CA ILE A 216 17.99 -12.36 2.89
C ILE A 216 18.13 -13.67 2.13
N VAL A 217 17.15 -13.99 1.29
CA VAL A 217 17.16 -15.19 0.44
C VAL A 217 17.10 -14.79 -1.01
N GLY A 218 17.62 -15.66 -1.88
CA GLY A 218 17.68 -15.37 -3.29
C GLY A 218 18.45 -16.42 -4.07
N GLU A 219 19.05 -16.00 -5.17
CA GLU A 219 19.93 -16.84 -5.98
C GLU A 219 21.30 -16.18 -6.21
N SER A 220 22.32 -17.01 -6.37
CA SER A 220 23.66 -16.55 -6.73
C SER A 220 24.26 -17.47 -7.78
N SER A 221 24.99 -16.84 -8.70
CA SER A 221 25.72 -17.56 -9.74
C SER A 221 26.79 -18.46 -9.15
N ILE A 222 26.80 -19.71 -9.61
CA ILE A 222 27.83 -20.69 -9.33
C ILE A 222 28.36 -21.24 -10.66
N ARG A 223 29.53 -21.89 -10.65
CA ARG A 223 29.89 -22.81 -11.74
C ARG A 223 30.47 -24.08 -11.13
N ARG A 224 29.59 -25.03 -10.87
CA ARG A 224 30.00 -26.39 -10.50
C ARG A 224 30.35 -27.20 -11.76
N ASP A 225 29.57 -27.03 -12.81
CA ASP A 225 29.77 -27.62 -14.15
C ASP A 225 29.03 -26.81 -15.23
N VAL A 226 28.79 -27.39 -16.42
CA VAL A 226 28.13 -26.72 -17.55
C VAL A 226 26.59 -26.66 -17.44
N PHE A 227 25.99 -27.42 -16.53
CA PHE A 227 24.54 -27.49 -16.33
C PHE A 227 24.08 -26.73 -15.09
N HIS A 228 24.98 -26.50 -14.11
CA HIS A 228 24.68 -25.78 -12.86
C HIS A 228 25.33 -24.39 -12.86
N ASN A 229 24.52 -23.38 -13.11
CA ASN A 229 24.95 -21.99 -13.19
C ASN A 229 24.43 -21.09 -12.06
N GLN A 230 23.44 -21.53 -11.28
CA GLN A 230 22.81 -20.76 -10.21
C GLN A 230 22.39 -21.66 -9.05
N GLU A 231 22.44 -21.14 -7.83
CA GLU A 231 22.05 -21.86 -6.62
C GLU A 231 21.37 -20.90 -5.62
N ALA A 232 20.33 -21.41 -4.96
CA ALA A 232 19.60 -20.71 -3.93
C ALA A 232 20.51 -20.43 -2.73
N PHE A 233 20.40 -19.24 -2.15
CA PHE A 233 21.15 -18.87 -0.95
C PHE A 233 20.24 -18.40 0.18
N ARG A 234 20.78 -18.48 1.39
CA ARG A 234 20.36 -17.65 2.53
C ARG A 234 21.56 -16.90 3.06
N TRP A 235 21.44 -15.57 3.10
CA TRP A 235 22.40 -14.67 3.70
C TRP A 235 21.95 -14.36 5.12
N SER A 236 22.90 -14.25 6.05
CA SER A 236 22.64 -13.82 7.43
C SER A 236 23.56 -12.67 7.84
N LEU A 237 23.02 -11.72 8.61
CA LEU A 237 23.79 -10.61 9.15
C LEU A 237 24.94 -11.14 10.03
N GLY A 238 26.18 -10.81 9.66
CA GLY A 238 27.40 -11.28 10.34
C GLY A 238 27.85 -12.70 9.97
N GLY A 239 27.00 -13.50 9.32
CA GLY A 239 27.34 -14.85 8.83
C GLY A 239 27.69 -14.89 7.33
N GLY A 240 27.15 -13.97 6.53
CA GLY A 240 27.35 -13.95 5.08
C GLY A 240 26.42 -14.90 4.33
N MET A 241 26.72 -15.14 3.06
CA MET A 241 25.89 -15.94 2.14
C MET A 241 26.21 -17.44 2.25
N GLU A 242 25.19 -18.26 2.49
CA GLU A 242 25.27 -19.72 2.57
C GLU A 242 24.43 -20.38 1.46
N PRO A 243 24.93 -21.43 0.78
CA PRO A 243 24.15 -22.15 -0.22
C PRO A 243 23.09 -23.05 0.44
N LEU A 244 21.90 -23.14 -0.15
CA LEU A 244 20.83 -24.03 0.31
C LEU A 244 20.88 -25.43 -0.32
N GLY A 245 21.64 -25.61 -1.39
CA GLY A 245 21.72 -26.86 -2.13
C GLY A 245 20.66 -27.00 -3.23
N THR A 246 20.48 -28.23 -3.67
CA THR A 246 19.49 -28.65 -4.66
C THR A 246 18.73 -29.87 -4.15
N ILE A 247 17.51 -30.10 -4.67
CA ILE A 247 16.73 -31.30 -4.31
C ILE A 247 17.23 -32.51 -5.08
N HIS A 248 17.55 -32.32 -6.36
CA HIS A 248 17.84 -33.42 -7.29
C HIS A 248 19.31 -33.47 -7.71
N GLU A 249 19.81 -34.67 -8.02
CA GLU A 249 21.20 -34.90 -8.47
C GLU A 249 21.52 -34.25 -9.82
N TYR A 250 20.49 -33.92 -10.61
CA TYR A 250 20.59 -33.31 -11.94
C TYR A 250 19.85 -31.97 -12.01
N SER A 251 19.86 -31.21 -10.90
CA SER A 251 19.32 -29.86 -10.90
C SER A 251 20.07 -28.96 -11.88
N SER A 252 19.37 -28.10 -12.62
CA SER A 252 19.99 -27.05 -13.44
C SER A 252 20.17 -25.76 -12.64
N PHE A 253 19.20 -25.41 -11.80
CA PHE A 253 19.32 -24.32 -10.83
C PHE A 253 18.37 -24.50 -9.65
N SER A 254 18.63 -23.76 -8.57
CA SER A 254 17.70 -23.55 -7.47
C SER A 254 17.60 -22.05 -7.16
N GLU A 255 16.40 -21.61 -6.77
CA GLU A 255 16.08 -20.20 -6.50
C GLU A 255 15.23 -20.13 -5.23
N ALA A 256 15.66 -19.35 -4.23
CA ALA A 256 14.85 -19.05 -3.05
C ALA A 256 14.10 -17.74 -3.26
N ARG A 257 12.77 -17.76 -3.13
CA ARG A 257 11.89 -16.62 -3.44
C ARG A 257 11.43 -15.87 -2.21
N ALA A 258 11.12 -16.57 -1.12
CA ALA A 258 10.60 -15.96 0.09
C ALA A 258 11.08 -16.67 1.35
N THR A 259 10.99 -15.96 2.48
CA THR A 259 11.41 -16.45 3.78
C THR A 259 10.43 -16.04 4.87
N SER A 260 10.21 -16.91 5.84
CA SER A 260 9.37 -16.60 7.02
C SER A 260 9.94 -15.44 7.83
N ARG A 261 9.12 -14.86 8.70
CA ARG A 261 9.45 -13.70 9.56
C ARG A 261 10.79 -13.81 10.30
N ASN A 262 11.16 -15.02 10.71
CA ASN A 262 12.39 -15.31 11.47
C ASN A 262 13.55 -15.87 10.62
N GLY A 263 13.41 -15.93 9.29
CA GLY A 263 14.43 -16.42 8.37
C GLY A 263 14.66 -17.95 8.35
N ARG A 264 13.89 -18.74 9.12
CA ARG A 264 14.15 -20.18 9.31
C ARG A 264 13.48 -21.09 8.30
N VAL A 265 12.38 -20.64 7.69
CA VAL A 265 11.72 -21.35 6.60
C VAL A 265 11.96 -20.55 5.33
N VAL A 266 12.56 -21.20 4.33
CA VAL A 266 12.79 -20.61 3.00
C VAL A 266 12.05 -21.44 1.97
N VAL A 267 11.41 -20.79 1.01
CA VAL A 267 10.65 -21.43 -0.06
C VAL A 267 11.13 -20.96 -1.43
N GLY A 268 10.87 -21.77 -2.45
CA GLY A 268 11.30 -21.44 -3.79
C GLY A 268 11.12 -22.60 -4.77
N VAL A 269 11.98 -22.63 -5.79
CA VAL A 269 11.92 -23.61 -6.88
C VAL A 269 13.28 -24.26 -7.13
N ASP A 270 13.26 -25.57 -7.39
CA ASP A 270 14.39 -26.33 -7.91
C ASP A 270 14.01 -26.84 -9.31
N GLU A 271 14.82 -26.49 -10.31
CA GLU A 271 14.68 -26.98 -11.67
C GLU A 271 15.68 -28.12 -11.90
N PHE A 272 15.23 -29.23 -12.49
CA PHE A 272 16.06 -30.42 -12.69
C PHE A 272 15.68 -31.23 -13.93
N TYR A 273 16.62 -32.05 -14.37
CA TYR A 273 16.37 -33.03 -15.43
C TYR A 273 16.07 -34.41 -14.84
N PRO A 274 14.97 -35.07 -15.25
CA PRO A 274 14.66 -36.39 -14.74
C PRO A 274 15.76 -37.40 -15.16
N PRO A 275 16.20 -38.30 -14.25
CA PRO A 275 17.20 -39.31 -14.59
C PRO A 275 16.68 -40.20 -15.72
N THR A 276 17.39 -40.19 -16.86
CA THR A 276 17.07 -41.09 -17.98
C THR A 276 17.12 -42.55 -17.52
N ALA A 277 16.19 -43.37 -18.00
CA ALA A 277 16.13 -44.78 -17.66
C ALA A 277 17.39 -45.53 -18.14
N GLY A 278 18.37 -45.68 -17.25
CA GLY A 278 19.45 -46.66 -17.30
C GLY A 278 20.58 -46.46 -18.33
N PRO A 279 21.71 -47.18 -18.16
CA PRO A 279 22.87 -47.05 -19.03
C PRO A 279 22.55 -47.66 -20.40
N GLY A 280 22.60 -46.84 -21.46
CA GLY A 280 22.39 -47.26 -22.85
C GLY A 280 21.24 -46.58 -23.59
N SER A 281 20.49 -45.70 -22.93
CA SER A 281 19.54 -44.83 -23.63
C SER A 281 20.30 -43.75 -24.42
N ILE A 282 20.24 -43.84 -25.75
CA ILE A 282 20.65 -42.80 -26.71
C ILE A 282 19.44 -42.08 -27.30
N ALA A 283 18.27 -42.17 -26.65
CA ALA A 283 17.12 -41.41 -27.09
C ALA A 283 17.35 -39.92 -26.78
N PRO A 284 17.26 -39.00 -27.77
CA PRO A 284 17.04 -37.60 -27.46
C PRO A 284 15.63 -37.53 -26.87
N LEU A 285 15.49 -37.67 -25.55
CA LEU A 285 14.18 -37.77 -24.93
C LEU A 285 13.53 -36.38 -24.88
N PRO A 286 12.21 -36.28 -25.10
CA PRO A 286 11.48 -35.02 -25.28
C PRO A 286 11.18 -34.27 -23.97
N PHE A 287 11.78 -34.68 -22.84
CA PHE A 287 11.46 -34.11 -21.54
C PHE A 287 12.31 -32.85 -21.34
N GLY A 288 11.66 -31.68 -21.39
CA GLY A 288 12.25 -30.45 -20.86
C GLY A 288 12.60 -30.59 -19.37
N SER A 289 13.21 -29.57 -18.80
CA SER A 289 13.42 -29.52 -17.35
C SER A 289 12.09 -29.55 -16.58
N LEU A 290 12.10 -30.16 -15.40
CA LEU A 290 11.00 -30.15 -14.45
C LEU A 290 11.30 -29.17 -13.32
N ARG A 291 10.25 -28.59 -12.73
CA ARG A 291 10.34 -27.70 -11.57
C ARG A 291 9.59 -28.28 -10.38
N ARG A 292 10.18 -28.13 -9.19
CA ARG A 292 9.57 -28.51 -7.91
C ARG A 292 9.65 -27.38 -6.91
N ALA A 293 8.52 -27.10 -6.27
CA ALA A 293 8.46 -26.24 -5.12
C ALA A 293 9.25 -26.89 -3.98
N PHE A 294 10.06 -26.10 -3.29
CA PHE A 294 10.78 -26.58 -2.12
C PHE A 294 10.44 -25.83 -0.85
N ARG A 295 10.69 -26.50 0.28
CA ARG A 295 10.77 -25.90 1.61
C ARG A 295 12.09 -26.27 2.26
N TYR A 296 12.84 -25.26 2.71
CA TYR A 296 14.10 -25.44 3.41
C TYR A 296 13.96 -25.09 4.90
N THR A 297 14.65 -25.85 5.75
CA THR A 297 14.99 -25.46 7.14
C THR A 297 16.39 -25.97 7.49
N ASP A 298 17.05 -25.37 8.47
CA ASP A 298 18.37 -25.82 8.94
C ASP A 298 18.37 -27.29 9.40
N GLU A 299 17.25 -27.77 9.95
CA GLU A 299 17.13 -29.13 10.48
C GLU A 299 17.02 -30.18 9.37
N THR A 300 16.39 -29.82 8.26
CA THR A 300 16.00 -30.79 7.22
C THR A 300 16.71 -30.60 5.90
N GLY A 301 17.38 -29.46 5.70
CA GLY A 301 17.76 -29.01 4.36
C GLY A 301 16.54 -28.77 3.47
N MET A 302 16.79 -28.71 2.16
CA MET A 302 15.77 -28.50 1.13
C MET A 302 14.90 -29.75 0.96
N GLN A 303 13.57 -29.58 1.04
CA GLN A 303 12.57 -30.65 0.92
C GLN A 303 11.68 -30.40 -0.29
N ASP A 304 11.46 -31.44 -1.10
CA ASP A 304 10.48 -31.42 -2.19
C ASP A 304 9.05 -31.37 -1.64
N LEU A 305 8.26 -30.39 -2.08
CA LEU A 305 6.84 -30.29 -1.72
C LEU A 305 5.93 -31.15 -2.61
N GLY A 306 6.47 -31.70 -3.69
CA GLY A 306 5.79 -32.58 -4.63
C GLY A 306 5.00 -31.82 -5.69
N VAL A 307 4.01 -32.52 -6.24
CA VAL A 307 3.14 -32.06 -7.32
C VAL A 307 1.71 -31.88 -6.81
N LEU A 308 0.94 -31.05 -7.53
CA LEU A 308 -0.49 -30.96 -7.27
C LEU A 308 -1.15 -32.29 -7.73
N PRO A 309 -1.83 -33.04 -6.85
CA PRO A 309 -2.36 -34.37 -7.19
C PRO A 309 -3.31 -34.37 -8.39
N GLU A 310 -4.04 -33.26 -8.60
CA GLU A 310 -4.98 -33.07 -9.71
C GLU A 310 -4.30 -32.91 -11.07
N TYR A 311 -3.04 -32.45 -11.08
CA TYR A 311 -2.25 -32.23 -12.30
C TYR A 311 -1.31 -33.41 -12.61
N GLY A 312 -1.10 -34.29 -11.63
CA GLY A 312 -0.32 -35.52 -11.79
C GLY A 312 1.20 -35.30 -11.83
N ASP A 313 1.93 -36.39 -12.00
CA ASP A 313 3.40 -36.46 -11.81
C ASP A 313 4.22 -35.61 -12.80
N TYR A 314 3.63 -35.26 -13.94
CA TYR A 314 4.27 -34.45 -14.99
C TYR A 314 4.12 -32.94 -14.76
N SER A 315 3.36 -32.51 -13.76
CA SER A 315 3.19 -31.09 -13.44
C SER A 315 4.46 -30.49 -12.86
N THR A 316 4.58 -29.18 -13.04
CA THR A 316 5.61 -28.35 -12.43
C THR A 316 5.02 -27.59 -11.26
N THR A 317 5.81 -27.39 -10.22
CA THR A 317 5.43 -26.61 -9.05
C THR A 317 6.55 -25.65 -8.69
N GLU A 318 6.18 -24.50 -8.13
CA GLU A 318 7.10 -23.50 -7.60
C GLU A 318 6.52 -22.93 -6.31
N GLY A 319 7.35 -22.78 -5.28
CA GLY A 319 6.98 -22.01 -4.08
C GLY A 319 7.26 -20.54 -4.35
N VAL A 320 6.28 -19.69 -4.08
CA VAL A 320 6.37 -18.26 -4.35
C VAL A 320 6.56 -17.51 -3.05
N ASP A 321 5.70 -17.77 -2.06
CA ASP A 321 5.69 -17.02 -0.82
C ASP A 321 5.32 -17.88 0.40
N VAL A 322 5.59 -17.37 1.60
CA VAL A 322 5.39 -18.09 2.87
C VAL A 322 4.92 -17.14 3.98
N SER A 323 3.87 -17.56 4.68
CA SER A 323 3.36 -16.88 5.89
C SER A 323 4.46 -16.58 6.92
N ALA A 324 4.21 -15.58 7.75
CA ALA A 324 5.15 -15.09 8.75
C ALA A 324 5.65 -16.19 9.70
N ASP A 325 4.79 -17.14 10.08
CA ASP A 325 5.15 -18.25 10.97
C ASP A 325 5.81 -19.45 10.26
N GLY A 326 5.89 -19.42 8.93
CA GLY A 326 6.50 -20.45 8.11
C GLY A 326 5.66 -21.73 7.93
N ARG A 327 4.36 -21.71 8.28
CA ARG A 327 3.49 -22.90 8.23
C ARG A 327 2.66 -23.01 6.95
N VAL A 328 2.28 -21.88 6.37
CA VAL A 328 1.54 -21.80 5.10
C VAL A 328 2.50 -21.36 4.01
N ILE A 329 2.64 -22.18 2.97
CA ILE A 329 3.41 -21.88 1.76
C ILE A 329 2.43 -21.74 0.61
N VAL A 330 2.58 -20.69 -0.18
CA VAL A 330 1.80 -20.46 -1.39
C VAL A 330 2.71 -20.58 -2.61
N GLY A 331 2.15 -21.11 -3.69
CA GLY A 331 2.90 -21.27 -4.92
C GLY A 331 2.01 -21.59 -6.10
N ASN A 332 2.63 -21.86 -7.25
CA ASN A 332 1.94 -22.13 -8.50
C ASN A 332 2.19 -23.56 -8.96
N ALA A 333 1.13 -24.21 -9.41
CA ALA A 333 1.20 -25.50 -10.09
C ALA A 333 0.78 -25.31 -11.54
N GLN A 334 1.56 -25.86 -12.47
CA GLN A 334 1.27 -25.82 -13.90
C GLN A 334 1.15 -27.23 -14.47
N ARG A 335 0.15 -27.44 -15.32
CA ARG A 335 -0.04 -28.73 -16.00
C ARG A 335 1.11 -28.98 -16.96
N GLY A 336 1.77 -30.13 -16.81
CA GLY A 336 2.75 -30.59 -17.78
C GLY A 336 2.08 -31.26 -18.97
N ALA A 337 2.58 -30.99 -20.17
CA ALA A 337 2.19 -31.76 -21.35
C ALA A 337 2.77 -33.17 -21.23
N ASN A 338 1.94 -34.21 -21.16
CA ASN A 338 2.40 -35.59 -21.23
C ASN A 338 2.82 -35.91 -22.67
N PRO A 339 4.12 -36.11 -22.96
CA PRO A 339 4.56 -36.33 -24.33
C PRO A 339 4.19 -37.73 -24.87
N LEU A 340 3.61 -38.60 -24.03
CA LEU A 340 3.23 -39.97 -24.38
C LEU A 340 1.71 -40.16 -24.60
N ALA A 341 0.90 -39.12 -24.41
CA ALA A 341 -0.55 -39.18 -24.58
C ALA A 341 -1.06 -38.12 -25.57
N PHE A 342 -2.14 -38.46 -26.31
CA PHE A 342 -2.98 -37.44 -26.94
C PHE A 342 -3.74 -36.74 -25.81
N GLU A 343 -3.19 -35.62 -25.33
CA GLU A 343 -3.78 -34.90 -24.21
C GLU A 343 -5.06 -34.19 -24.65
N PRO A 344 -6.17 -34.31 -23.89
CA PRO A 344 -7.34 -33.48 -24.10
C PRO A 344 -7.00 -32.00 -23.88
N PHE A 345 -7.76 -31.11 -24.51
CA PHE A 345 -7.67 -29.67 -24.23
C PHE A 345 -8.03 -29.41 -22.76
N TYR A 346 -7.12 -28.79 -22.01
CA TYR A 346 -7.36 -28.34 -20.64
C TYR A 346 -7.68 -26.84 -20.64
N PRO A 347 -8.86 -26.45 -20.10
CA PRO A 347 -9.20 -25.04 -19.95
C PRO A 347 -8.39 -24.38 -18.82
N ASP A 348 -7.88 -25.15 -17.85
CA ASP A 348 -7.04 -24.69 -16.75
C ASP A 348 -5.58 -25.14 -16.94
N LEU A 349 -4.67 -24.21 -17.23
CA LEU A 349 -3.26 -24.52 -17.48
C LEU A 349 -2.39 -24.39 -16.23
N ALA A 350 -2.73 -23.45 -15.35
CA ALA A 350 -2.06 -23.24 -14.08
C ALA A 350 -3.08 -22.81 -13.03
N GLN A 351 -2.79 -23.15 -11.77
CA GLN A 351 -3.53 -22.68 -10.61
C GLN A 351 -2.60 -22.50 -9.40
N PRO A 352 -2.96 -21.64 -8.44
CA PRO A 352 -2.23 -21.53 -7.19
C PRO A 352 -2.49 -22.72 -6.28
N PHE A 353 -1.57 -22.97 -5.35
CA PHE A 353 -1.74 -23.93 -4.27
C PHE A 353 -1.39 -23.32 -2.92
N VAL A 354 -1.98 -23.89 -1.88
CA VAL A 354 -1.54 -23.75 -0.49
C VAL A 354 -0.94 -25.07 -0.04
N TRP A 355 0.22 -25.02 0.59
CA TRP A 355 0.87 -26.16 1.22
C TRP A 355 1.00 -25.94 2.72
N THR A 356 0.68 -26.98 3.49
CA THR A 356 0.96 -27.06 4.93
C THR A 356 1.58 -28.41 5.24
N ARG A 357 2.35 -28.49 6.34
CA ARG A 357 3.00 -29.74 6.75
C ARG A 357 2.02 -30.88 6.99
N GLU A 358 0.83 -30.58 7.50
CA GLU A 358 -0.20 -31.58 7.81
C GLU A 358 -1.10 -31.89 6.61
N GLY A 359 -1.40 -30.87 5.80
CA GLY A 359 -2.34 -30.97 4.68
C GLY A 359 -1.73 -31.33 3.33
N GLY A 360 -0.41 -31.21 3.17
CA GLY A 360 0.24 -31.30 1.87
C GLY A 360 -0.19 -30.17 0.94
N MET A 361 0.06 -30.35 -0.36
CA MET A 361 -0.32 -29.39 -1.41
C MET A 361 -1.80 -29.50 -1.75
N LYS A 362 -2.53 -28.37 -1.71
CA LYS A 362 -3.92 -28.26 -2.10
C LYS A 362 -4.09 -27.10 -3.08
N GLY A 363 -4.75 -27.34 -4.21
CA GLY A 363 -5.03 -26.31 -5.21
C GLY A 363 -6.11 -25.33 -4.72
N LEU A 364 -5.98 -24.07 -5.10
CA LEU A 364 -6.99 -23.03 -4.86
C LEU A 364 -7.97 -22.89 -6.04
N GLY A 365 -7.74 -23.62 -7.14
CA GLY A 365 -8.49 -23.47 -8.37
C GLY A 365 -8.29 -22.09 -9.02
N ASN A 366 -9.05 -21.86 -10.09
CA ASN A 366 -9.07 -20.58 -10.80
C ASN A 366 -10.40 -19.86 -10.52
N PRO A 367 -10.45 -18.51 -10.57
CA PRO A 367 -11.69 -17.76 -10.48
C PRO A 367 -12.69 -18.23 -11.55
N GLU A 368 -13.98 -18.28 -11.21
CA GLU A 368 -15.02 -18.66 -12.17
C GLU A 368 -15.11 -17.61 -13.29
N ARG A 369 -14.82 -18.04 -14.53
CA ARG A 369 -14.97 -17.22 -15.74
C ARG A 369 -16.00 -17.82 -16.67
N PHE A 370 -16.78 -16.95 -17.32
CA PHE A 370 -17.70 -17.38 -18.37
C PHE A 370 -16.96 -17.43 -19.70
N PHE A 371 -16.67 -18.65 -20.17
CA PHE A 371 -16.11 -18.85 -21.50
C PHE A 371 -17.23 -19.17 -22.50
N PRO A 372 -17.52 -18.29 -23.48
CA PRO A 372 -18.45 -18.64 -24.54
C PRO A 372 -17.92 -19.86 -25.30
N ALA A 373 -18.83 -20.69 -25.83
CA ALA A 373 -18.48 -21.90 -26.57
C ALA A 373 -17.91 -21.59 -27.98
N ILE A 374 -16.81 -20.84 -28.03
CA ILE A 374 -16.04 -20.49 -29.21
C ILE A 374 -14.85 -21.46 -29.34
N PHE A 375 -14.39 -21.69 -30.58
CA PHE A 375 -13.31 -22.63 -30.86
C PHE A 375 -12.12 -21.94 -31.56
N PRO A 376 -10.88 -22.10 -31.06
CA PRO A 376 -10.52 -22.83 -29.84
C PRO A 376 -11.05 -22.13 -28.57
N PRO A 377 -11.37 -22.88 -27.50
CA PRO A 377 -11.73 -22.26 -26.23
C PRO A 377 -10.51 -21.50 -25.67
N PRO A 378 -10.72 -20.41 -24.92
CA PRO A 378 -9.64 -19.76 -24.19
C PRO A 378 -9.08 -20.69 -23.10
N GLN A 379 -7.84 -20.42 -22.71
CA GLN A 379 -7.16 -21.06 -21.60
C GLN A 379 -7.01 -20.06 -20.46
N GLN A 380 -7.11 -20.57 -19.24
CA GLN A 380 -7.01 -19.79 -18.02
C GLN A 380 -5.81 -20.22 -17.18
N GLU A 381 -5.08 -19.23 -16.70
CA GLU A 381 -3.92 -19.38 -15.83
C GLU A 381 -4.06 -18.42 -14.66
N THR A 382 -4.26 -18.94 -13.47
CA THR A 382 -4.20 -18.14 -12.24
C THR A 382 -2.89 -18.42 -11.52
N THR A 383 -2.18 -17.37 -11.13
CA THR A 383 -0.93 -17.47 -10.36
C THR A 383 -1.02 -16.63 -9.10
N ALA A 384 -0.52 -17.17 -7.99
CA ALA A 384 -0.26 -16.42 -6.77
C ALA A 384 1.12 -15.77 -6.83
N ASN A 385 1.18 -14.56 -6.29
CA ASN A 385 2.38 -13.75 -6.19
C ASN A 385 2.79 -13.52 -4.72
N ALA A 386 1.82 -13.49 -3.78
CA ALA A 386 2.11 -13.30 -2.36
C ALA A 386 1.03 -13.91 -1.43
N VAL A 387 1.37 -14.08 -0.16
CA VAL A 387 0.48 -14.50 0.93
C VAL A 387 0.61 -13.57 2.14
N SER A 388 -0.49 -13.24 2.81
CA SER A 388 -0.45 -12.45 4.04
C SER A 388 0.37 -13.12 5.14
N GLY A 389 0.88 -12.31 6.08
CA GLY A 389 1.61 -12.79 7.25
C GLY A 389 0.86 -13.88 8.03
N ASP A 390 -0.46 -13.75 8.19
CA ASP A 390 -1.31 -14.77 8.84
C ASP A 390 -1.64 -16.01 7.98
N GLY A 391 -1.24 -16.02 6.71
CA GLY A 391 -1.42 -17.15 5.79
C GLY A 391 -2.83 -17.30 5.21
N LYS A 392 -3.74 -16.33 5.39
CA LYS A 392 -5.16 -16.46 5.02
C LYS A 392 -5.56 -15.71 3.75
N VAL A 393 -4.73 -14.81 3.27
CA VAL A 393 -4.99 -14.00 2.09
C VAL A 393 -3.92 -14.30 1.05
N VAL A 394 -4.33 -14.59 -0.19
CA VAL A 394 -3.42 -14.83 -1.31
C VAL A 394 -3.67 -13.81 -2.39
N ALA A 395 -2.65 -13.04 -2.76
CA ALA A 395 -2.71 -12.08 -3.85
C ALA A 395 -2.07 -12.66 -5.12
N GLY A 396 -2.61 -12.29 -6.28
CA GLY A 396 -2.05 -12.72 -7.54
C GLY A 396 -2.79 -12.18 -8.75
N VAL A 397 -2.78 -12.96 -9.82
CA VAL A 397 -3.32 -12.57 -11.12
C VAL A 397 -4.00 -13.74 -11.81
N ASP A 398 -5.10 -13.44 -12.47
CA ASP A 398 -5.82 -14.35 -13.34
C ASP A 398 -5.69 -13.89 -14.78
N ARG A 399 -5.19 -14.79 -15.65
CA ARG A 399 -4.94 -14.54 -17.06
C ARG A 399 -5.82 -15.43 -17.92
N VAL A 400 -6.50 -14.83 -18.88
CA VAL A 400 -7.26 -15.53 -19.91
C VAL A 400 -6.66 -15.20 -21.28
N HIS A 401 -6.25 -16.25 -22.00
CA HIS A 401 -5.68 -16.11 -23.34
C HIS A 401 -6.28 -17.07 -24.35
N TRP A 402 -6.21 -16.67 -25.62
CA TRP A 402 -6.50 -17.52 -26.75
C TRP A 402 -5.16 -17.98 -27.31
N GLY A 403 -4.95 -19.30 -27.35
CA GLY A 403 -3.64 -19.90 -27.63
C GLY A 403 -2.89 -19.32 -28.84
N PRO A 404 -1.60 -19.70 -29.03
CA PRO A 404 -0.54 -18.92 -29.69
C PRO A 404 -0.77 -18.47 -31.15
N ASN A 405 -1.87 -18.86 -31.79
CA ASN A 405 -2.23 -18.51 -33.16
C ASN A 405 -3.28 -17.38 -33.26
N VAL A 406 -3.83 -16.85 -32.16
CA VAL A 406 -4.99 -15.94 -32.21
C VAL A 406 -4.62 -14.48 -31.95
N ASP A 407 -3.70 -14.15 -31.04
CA ASP A 407 -3.33 -12.75 -30.80
C ASP A 407 -1.85 -12.57 -30.41
N ALA A 408 -1.01 -12.25 -31.40
CA ALA A 408 0.40 -11.91 -31.17
C ALA A 408 0.60 -10.47 -30.67
N ALA A 409 -0.44 -9.63 -30.74
CA ALA A 409 -0.40 -8.24 -30.31
C ALA A 409 -0.77 -8.08 -28.82
N PHE A 410 -1.58 -9.00 -28.28
CA PHE A 410 -1.99 -9.05 -26.87
C PHE A 410 -2.07 -10.52 -26.43
N PRO A 411 -0.96 -11.14 -25.97
CA PRO A 411 -0.97 -12.57 -25.66
C PRO A 411 -1.96 -12.94 -24.55
N TYR A 412 -2.36 -11.97 -23.70
CA TYR A 412 -3.41 -12.11 -22.70
C TYR A 412 -4.53 -11.14 -23.03
N ALA A 413 -5.73 -11.68 -23.23
CA ALA A 413 -6.89 -10.89 -23.61
C ALA A 413 -7.64 -10.34 -22.39
N GLU A 414 -7.46 -10.96 -21.21
CA GLU A 414 -7.85 -10.39 -19.93
C GLU A 414 -6.81 -10.74 -18.86
N GLU A 415 -6.24 -9.74 -18.18
CA GLU A 415 -5.40 -9.90 -16.99
C GLU A 415 -6.04 -9.16 -15.82
N ARG A 416 -6.30 -9.85 -14.72
CA ARG A 416 -6.98 -9.28 -13.56
C ARG A 416 -6.22 -9.58 -12.29
N ALA A 417 -5.92 -8.53 -11.52
CA ALA A 417 -5.47 -8.69 -10.16
C ALA A 417 -6.58 -9.36 -9.35
N VAL A 418 -6.21 -10.41 -8.62
CA VAL A 418 -7.16 -11.22 -7.84
C VAL A 418 -6.66 -11.42 -6.42
N LEU A 419 -7.62 -11.59 -5.50
CA LEU A 419 -7.40 -11.84 -4.09
C LEU A 419 -8.20 -13.07 -3.68
N TRP A 420 -7.56 -14.05 -3.05
CA TRP A 420 -8.24 -15.20 -2.45
C TRP A 420 -8.25 -15.09 -0.94
N THR A 421 -9.38 -15.46 -0.33
CA THR A 421 -9.47 -15.69 1.12
C THR A 421 -10.22 -16.99 1.39
N GLU A 422 -10.01 -17.58 2.57
CA GLU A 422 -10.76 -18.77 2.99
C GLU A 422 -12.28 -18.54 3.03
N GLU A 423 -12.72 -17.32 3.36
CA GLU A 423 -14.12 -16.97 3.53
C GLU A 423 -14.84 -16.74 2.20
N ASP A 424 -14.22 -15.94 1.31
CA ASP A 424 -14.86 -15.44 0.10
C ASP A 424 -14.41 -16.16 -1.18
N GLY A 425 -13.33 -16.96 -1.11
CA GLY A 425 -12.65 -17.48 -2.30
C GLY A 425 -12.02 -16.35 -3.13
N TRP A 426 -11.94 -16.56 -4.47
CA TRP A 426 -11.36 -15.59 -5.40
C TRP A 426 -12.25 -14.37 -5.62
N GLN A 427 -11.67 -13.20 -5.49
CA GLN A 427 -12.27 -11.89 -5.73
C GLN A 427 -11.44 -11.10 -6.74
N ASP A 428 -12.09 -10.48 -7.73
CA ASP A 428 -11.42 -9.55 -8.64
C ASP A 428 -11.18 -8.20 -7.93
N LEU A 429 -9.96 -7.69 -8.02
CA LEU A 429 -9.67 -6.31 -7.61
C LEU A 429 -10.17 -5.38 -8.70
N ALA A 430 -11.32 -4.72 -8.46
CA ALA A 430 -11.96 -3.89 -9.46
C ALA A 430 -11.01 -2.80 -10.01
N PRO A 431 -10.97 -2.59 -11.34
CA PRO A 431 -10.08 -1.63 -11.97
C PRO A 431 -10.44 -0.19 -11.60
N PHE A 432 -9.49 0.74 -11.67
CA PHE A 432 -9.80 2.17 -11.55
C PHE A 432 -10.78 2.60 -12.67
N ARG A 433 -11.71 3.49 -12.34
CA ARG A 433 -12.46 4.23 -13.37
C ARG A 433 -11.64 5.45 -13.77
N MET A 434 -11.20 5.53 -15.03
CA MET A 434 -10.52 6.72 -15.58
C MET A 434 -11.32 7.33 -16.76
N PRO A 435 -12.27 8.24 -16.51
CA PRO A 435 -12.91 9.03 -17.56
C PRO A 435 -12.55 10.53 -17.49
N PRO A 436 -12.04 11.15 -18.58
CA PRO A 436 -11.34 10.56 -19.72
C PRO A 436 -9.91 10.13 -19.34
N GLY A 437 -9.39 9.05 -19.91
CA GLY A 437 -8.04 8.54 -19.64
C GLY A 437 -7.66 7.37 -20.57
N PRO A 438 -6.41 6.89 -20.55
CA PRO A 438 -6.01 5.71 -21.31
C PRO A 438 -6.87 4.50 -20.93
N GLU A 439 -7.25 3.69 -21.92
CA GLU A 439 -8.10 2.53 -21.71
C GLU A 439 -7.35 1.46 -20.89
N PHE A 440 -8.02 1.00 -19.82
CA PHE A 440 -7.49 -0.01 -18.90
C PHE A 440 -7.44 -1.37 -19.61
N LEU A 441 -6.27 -2.00 -19.60
CA LEU A 441 -6.02 -3.30 -20.26
C LEU A 441 -6.01 -4.46 -19.29
N GLY A 442 -5.47 -4.26 -18.09
CA GLY A 442 -5.34 -5.33 -17.12
C GLY A 442 -4.65 -4.91 -15.83
N SER A 443 -4.51 -5.85 -14.92
CA SER A 443 -3.81 -5.64 -13.65
C SER A 443 -3.25 -6.93 -13.09
N GLU A 444 -2.29 -6.79 -12.18
CA GLU A 444 -1.64 -7.87 -11.46
C GLU A 444 -1.35 -7.40 -10.03
N ALA A 445 -1.79 -8.17 -9.04
CA ALA A 445 -1.40 -7.95 -7.65
C ALA A 445 -0.03 -8.60 -7.40
N ILE A 446 0.88 -7.86 -6.78
CA ILE A 446 2.25 -8.30 -6.52
C ILE A 446 2.38 -8.75 -5.08
N ASP A 447 1.90 -7.95 -4.13
CA ASP A 447 2.11 -8.20 -2.71
C ASP A 447 0.93 -7.72 -1.84
N VAL A 448 0.81 -8.25 -0.62
CA VAL A 448 -0.30 -8.00 0.31
C VAL A 448 0.17 -7.85 1.76
N SER A 449 -0.23 -6.75 2.40
CA SER A 449 0.05 -6.51 3.83
C SER A 449 -0.83 -7.40 4.72
N ASP A 450 -0.36 -7.78 5.90
CA ASP A 450 -1.10 -8.59 6.87
C ASP A 450 -2.23 -7.79 7.56
N GLU A 451 -1.87 -6.69 8.25
CA GLU A 451 -2.77 -5.99 9.17
C GLU A 451 -3.88 -5.21 8.45
N GLN A 452 -3.48 -4.47 7.42
CA GLN A 452 -4.37 -3.53 6.72
C GLN A 452 -5.00 -4.13 5.47
N ARG A 453 -4.60 -5.36 5.10
CA ARG A 453 -5.00 -6.08 3.88
C ARG A 453 -4.97 -5.20 2.62
N ARG A 454 -3.97 -4.32 2.57
CA ARG A 454 -3.63 -3.51 1.41
C ARG A 454 -2.92 -4.40 0.40
N VAL A 455 -3.25 -4.22 -0.87
CA VAL A 455 -2.61 -4.93 -1.97
C VAL A 455 -1.89 -3.92 -2.84
N VAL A 456 -0.65 -4.19 -3.17
CA VAL A 456 0.09 -3.41 -4.17
C VAL A 456 0.25 -4.23 -5.44
N GLY A 457 0.32 -3.55 -6.58
CA GLY A 457 0.55 -4.22 -7.84
C GLY A 457 0.69 -3.25 -9.01
N HIS A 458 0.52 -3.77 -10.23
CA HIS A 458 0.60 -2.98 -11.46
C HIS A 458 -0.69 -3.06 -12.24
N ALA A 459 -1.04 -1.95 -12.89
CA ALA A 459 -2.06 -1.90 -13.90
C ALA A 459 -1.45 -1.61 -15.27
N TYR A 460 -2.02 -2.22 -16.29
CA TYR A 460 -1.61 -2.06 -17.69
C TYR A 460 -2.64 -1.19 -18.40
N LEU A 461 -2.18 -0.14 -19.08
CA LEU A 461 -3.02 0.82 -19.79
C LEU A 461 -2.54 0.97 -21.25
N TYR A 462 -3.44 1.38 -22.15
CA TYR A 462 -3.01 1.74 -23.51
C TYR A 462 -2.06 2.95 -23.49
N ALA A 463 -0.88 2.81 -24.09
CA ALA A 463 -0.03 3.95 -24.41
C ALA A 463 -0.70 4.74 -25.56
N THR A 464 -1.28 5.90 -25.27
CA THR A 464 -1.78 6.79 -26.34
C THR A 464 -0.59 7.31 -27.15
N ASP A 465 -0.51 6.89 -28.42
CA ASP A 465 0.47 7.21 -29.46
C ASP A 465 1.92 7.43 -28.99
N ALA A 466 2.80 6.49 -29.37
CA ALA A 466 4.24 6.37 -29.09
C ALA A 466 5.15 7.56 -29.55
N ALA A 467 4.67 8.79 -29.52
CA ALA A 467 5.37 10.03 -29.89
C ALA A 467 5.24 11.14 -28.82
N VAL A 468 5.05 10.79 -27.54
CA VAL A 468 4.81 11.76 -26.46
C VAL A 468 6.10 12.47 -26.05
N THR A 469 6.38 13.58 -26.74
CA THR A 469 7.18 14.73 -26.24
C THR A 469 6.27 15.79 -25.59
N VAL A 470 5.05 15.41 -25.20
CA VAL A 470 4.02 16.28 -24.65
C VAL A 470 3.76 15.87 -23.21
N VAL A 471 3.80 16.82 -22.28
CA VAL A 471 3.48 16.64 -20.87
C VAL A 471 2.22 15.79 -20.72
N ASP A 472 2.33 14.63 -20.07
CA ASP A 472 1.21 13.74 -19.79
C ASP A 472 0.16 14.48 -18.93
N PRO A 473 -1.06 14.73 -19.44
CA PRO A 473 -2.08 15.46 -18.72
C PRO A 473 -2.70 14.68 -17.55
N TYR A 474 -2.38 13.38 -17.38
CA TYR A 474 -2.97 12.51 -16.35
C TYR A 474 -2.02 12.14 -15.20
N ASN A 475 -0.75 12.53 -15.29
CA ASN A 475 0.28 12.19 -14.32
C ASN A 475 0.42 10.67 -14.08
N LEU A 476 0.17 9.85 -15.11
CA LEU A 476 0.31 8.40 -15.14
C LEU A 476 1.71 8.07 -15.69
N GLN A 477 2.73 8.29 -14.86
CA GLN A 477 4.12 8.22 -15.28
C GLN A 477 4.69 6.80 -15.15
N GLY A 478 4.40 5.93 -16.11
CA GLY A 478 4.89 4.55 -16.20
C GLY A 478 5.89 4.30 -17.34
N GLU A 479 6.53 3.13 -17.36
CA GLU A 479 7.26 2.64 -18.55
C GLU A 479 6.33 1.85 -19.46
N ILE A 480 6.74 1.76 -20.73
CA ILE A 480 6.07 0.94 -21.74
C ILE A 480 6.70 -0.45 -21.67
N ASP A 481 5.90 -1.48 -21.40
CA ASP A 481 6.36 -2.86 -21.37
C ASP A 481 6.70 -3.40 -22.78
N GLU A 482 7.18 -4.66 -22.84
CA GLU A 482 7.54 -5.30 -24.11
C GLU A 482 6.37 -5.42 -25.12
N TYR A 483 5.13 -5.25 -24.65
CA TYR A 483 3.89 -5.31 -25.43
C TYR A 483 3.35 -3.92 -25.80
N GLY A 484 4.04 -2.84 -25.44
CA GLY A 484 3.58 -1.48 -25.74
C GLY A 484 2.56 -0.92 -24.75
N ARG A 485 2.39 -1.55 -23.57
CA ARG A 485 1.42 -1.14 -22.54
C ARG A 485 2.10 -0.29 -21.49
N LEU A 486 1.42 0.77 -21.04
CA LEU A 486 1.88 1.61 -19.95
C LEU A 486 1.64 0.90 -18.61
N GLN A 487 2.71 0.66 -17.84
CA GLN A 487 2.66 0.02 -16.53
C GLN A 487 2.54 1.07 -15.41
N VAL A 488 1.50 0.99 -14.59
CA VAL A 488 1.21 1.95 -13.53
C VAL A 488 1.04 1.23 -12.18
N PRO A 489 1.93 1.47 -11.20
CA PRO A 489 1.79 0.91 -9.86
C PRO A 489 0.50 1.39 -9.18
N PHE A 490 -0.08 0.53 -8.35
CA PHE A 490 -1.30 0.83 -7.60
C PHE A 490 -1.22 0.44 -6.13
N LEU A 491 -2.05 1.09 -5.33
CA LEU A 491 -2.48 0.63 -4.02
C LEU A 491 -3.97 0.29 -4.08
N TRP A 492 -4.34 -0.88 -3.58
CA TRP A 492 -5.72 -1.31 -3.41
C TRP A 492 -6.03 -1.52 -1.94
N ASP A 493 -7.21 -1.09 -1.52
CA ASP A 493 -7.81 -1.45 -0.25
C ASP A 493 -9.31 -1.72 -0.44
N ARG A 494 -9.92 -2.47 0.47
CA ARG A 494 -11.33 -2.89 0.34
C ARG A 494 -12.30 -1.72 0.30
N GLU A 495 -11.97 -0.60 0.95
CA GLU A 495 -12.85 0.55 1.08
C GLU A 495 -12.84 1.44 -0.16
N ARG A 496 -11.65 1.68 -0.72
CA ARG A 496 -11.41 2.68 -1.78
C ARG A 496 -11.13 2.05 -3.14
N GLY A 497 -10.92 0.74 -3.19
CA GLY A 497 -10.56 0.02 -4.39
C GLY A 497 -9.15 0.34 -4.88
N MET A 498 -8.88 -0.01 -6.15
CA MET A 498 -7.59 0.21 -6.78
C MET A 498 -7.40 1.71 -7.01
N ARG A 499 -6.22 2.26 -6.68
CA ARG A 499 -5.85 3.68 -6.87
C ARG A 499 -4.39 3.80 -7.35
N PRO A 500 -4.08 4.65 -8.34
CA PRO A 500 -2.71 4.79 -8.83
C PRO A 500 -1.77 5.26 -7.71
N LEU A 501 -0.64 4.55 -7.52
CA LEU A 501 0.21 4.73 -6.35
C LEU A 501 0.77 6.16 -6.27
N ALA A 502 1.28 6.72 -7.37
CA ALA A 502 1.79 8.08 -7.38
C ALA A 502 0.75 9.13 -6.91
N ARG A 503 -0.53 8.92 -7.22
CA ARG A 503 -1.63 9.78 -6.74
C ARG A 503 -1.93 9.57 -5.27
N VAL A 504 -1.83 8.34 -4.79
CA VAL A 504 -1.98 8.04 -3.34
C VAL A 504 -0.84 8.72 -2.56
N LEU A 505 0.41 8.54 -2.98
CA LEU A 505 1.57 9.15 -2.32
C LEU A 505 1.48 10.67 -2.28
N ALA A 506 1.20 11.32 -3.42
CA ALA A 506 1.11 12.77 -3.49
C ALA A 506 -0.19 13.34 -2.88
N GLY A 507 -1.32 12.70 -3.13
CA GLY A 507 -2.65 13.20 -2.77
C GLY A 507 -3.05 12.88 -1.33
N ASP A 508 -2.89 11.63 -0.90
CA ASP A 508 -3.30 11.19 0.44
C ASP A 508 -2.23 11.50 1.49
N TYR A 509 -0.95 11.39 1.11
CA TYR A 509 0.20 11.51 2.03
C TYR A 509 1.04 12.78 1.81
N GLY A 510 0.73 13.61 0.81
CA GLY A 510 1.44 14.88 0.58
C GLY A 510 2.90 14.72 0.17
N LEU A 511 3.31 13.53 -0.32
CA LEU A 511 4.70 13.26 -0.66
C LEU A 511 5.09 13.95 -1.97
N ASP A 512 6.21 14.67 -1.94
CA ASP A 512 6.86 15.13 -3.15
C ASP A 512 7.66 13.97 -3.75
N LEU A 513 7.27 13.55 -4.95
CA LEU A 513 7.97 12.51 -5.68
C LEU A 513 9.19 13.06 -6.44
N GLU A 514 9.52 14.35 -6.30
CA GLU A 514 10.74 15.00 -6.80
C GLU A 514 11.00 14.86 -8.33
N GLY A 515 10.02 14.43 -9.12
CA GLY A 515 10.18 14.14 -10.55
C GLY A 515 10.44 12.67 -10.89
N TRP A 516 10.25 11.77 -9.92
CA TRP A 516 10.27 10.32 -10.12
C TRP A 516 9.09 9.81 -10.95
N ARG A 517 9.38 8.81 -11.79
CA ARG A 517 8.39 8.04 -12.56
C ARG A 517 8.35 6.63 -12.01
N LEU A 518 7.24 6.25 -11.39
CA LEU A 518 7.09 4.94 -10.76
C LEU A 518 6.46 3.97 -11.76
N PHE A 519 7.13 2.86 -12.05
CA PHE A 519 6.62 1.87 -13.01
C PHE A 519 6.55 0.46 -12.44
N GLU A 520 7.31 0.15 -11.39
CA GLU A 520 7.27 -1.17 -10.74
C GLU A 520 7.14 -1.04 -9.21
N VAL A 521 6.18 -1.72 -8.59
CA VAL A 521 6.19 -2.06 -7.16
C VAL A 521 6.74 -3.47 -6.94
N GLY A 522 7.61 -3.62 -5.93
CA GLY A 522 8.21 -4.88 -5.52
C GLY A 522 7.49 -5.53 -4.34
N ALA A 523 7.25 -4.76 -3.27
CA ALA A 523 6.64 -5.28 -2.05
C ALA A 523 5.98 -4.17 -1.20
N ILE A 524 5.14 -4.59 -0.26
CA ILE A 524 4.57 -3.80 0.83
C ILE A 524 4.87 -4.48 2.17
N SER A 525 5.30 -3.72 3.17
CA SER A 525 5.56 -4.27 4.51
C SER A 525 4.30 -4.87 5.15
N ASP A 526 4.49 -5.82 6.06
CA ASP A 526 3.40 -6.49 6.81
C ASP A 526 2.39 -5.50 7.43
N ASP A 527 2.89 -4.39 7.98
CA ASP A 527 2.11 -3.31 8.61
C ASP A 527 1.39 -2.40 7.59
N GLY A 528 1.65 -2.57 6.29
CA GLY A 528 1.04 -1.80 5.21
C GLY A 528 1.51 -0.34 5.12
N THR A 529 2.60 0.02 5.81
CA THR A 529 3.10 1.41 5.89
C THR A 529 4.27 1.69 4.96
N THR A 530 5.01 0.70 4.49
CA THR A 530 6.16 0.90 3.61
C THR A 530 5.96 0.16 2.31
N ILE A 531 6.14 0.86 1.19
CA ILE A 531 6.08 0.30 -0.16
C ILE A 531 7.44 0.51 -0.82
N VAL A 532 7.95 -0.51 -1.49
CA VAL A 532 9.21 -0.44 -2.24
C VAL A 532 8.99 -0.82 -3.69
N GLY A 533 9.88 -0.36 -4.57
CA GLY A 533 9.80 -0.73 -5.98
C GLY A 533 10.91 -0.12 -6.81
N THR A 534 10.68 -0.09 -8.11
CA THR A 534 11.61 0.41 -9.12
C THR A 534 10.95 1.54 -9.93
N GLY A 535 11.74 2.57 -10.22
CA GLY A 535 11.27 3.75 -10.93
C GLY A 535 12.40 4.41 -11.71
N VAL A 536 12.07 5.46 -12.46
CA VAL A 536 13.06 6.34 -13.09
C VAL A 536 13.16 7.62 -12.27
N ASN A 537 14.35 7.90 -11.74
CA ASN A 537 14.63 9.08 -10.95
C ASN A 537 14.63 10.37 -11.81
N PRO A 538 14.75 11.57 -11.19
CA PRO A 538 14.71 12.85 -11.92
C PRO A 538 15.87 13.04 -12.91
N ASP A 539 16.97 12.30 -12.75
CA ASP A 539 18.10 12.28 -13.67
C ASP A 539 17.89 11.35 -14.88
N GLY A 540 16.74 10.65 -14.93
CA GLY A 540 16.40 9.73 -16.02
C GLY A 540 17.02 8.33 -15.87
N VAL A 541 17.49 7.96 -14.68
CA VAL A 541 18.13 6.67 -14.39
C VAL A 541 17.17 5.76 -13.63
N GLN A 542 17.14 4.47 -13.98
CA GLN A 542 16.39 3.48 -13.24
C GLN A 542 17.01 3.26 -11.86
N GLU A 543 16.19 3.34 -10.83
CA GLU A 543 16.62 3.25 -9.44
C GLU A 543 15.51 2.66 -8.57
N ALA A 544 15.90 1.90 -7.54
CA ALA A 544 15.02 1.43 -6.50
C ALA A 544 14.56 2.60 -5.61
N TRP A 545 13.31 2.56 -5.17
CA TRP A 545 12.72 3.56 -4.28
C TRP A 545 12.02 2.91 -3.09
N ARG A 546 11.83 3.71 -2.04
CA ARG A 546 11.07 3.38 -0.84
C ARG A 546 10.15 4.54 -0.48
N ALA A 547 8.88 4.24 -0.32
CA ALA A 547 7.85 5.16 0.15
C ALA A 547 7.36 4.70 1.53
N VAL A 548 7.46 5.56 2.53
CA VAL A 548 6.87 5.36 3.85
C VAL A 548 5.62 6.20 3.93
N LEU A 549 4.53 5.54 4.23
CA LEU A 549 3.21 6.09 4.47
C LEU A 549 3.12 6.35 5.97
N HIS A 550 3.46 7.56 6.42
CA HIS A 550 3.08 7.92 7.78
C HIS A 550 1.57 8.10 7.79
N ARG A 551 0.87 7.21 8.48
CA ARG A 551 -0.52 7.50 8.81
C ARG A 551 -0.49 8.71 9.73
N ASP A 552 -1.34 9.67 9.44
CA ASP A 552 -1.78 10.67 10.40
C ASP A 552 -2.52 9.89 11.50
N THR A 553 -1.76 9.31 12.41
CA THR A 553 -2.32 8.72 13.60
C THR A 553 -2.85 9.82 14.47
N ARG A 554 -4.01 9.54 15.06
CA ARG A 554 -4.59 10.44 16.03
C ARG A 554 -3.55 10.70 17.13
N PRO A 555 -3.28 11.95 17.55
CA PRO A 555 -2.31 12.21 18.61
C PRO A 555 -2.62 11.33 19.82
N GLY A 556 -1.70 10.47 20.25
CA GLY A 556 -1.97 9.47 21.28
C GLY A 556 -1.99 8.01 20.82
N ASP A 557 -2.23 7.75 19.53
CA ASP A 557 -2.25 6.41 18.92
C ASP A 557 -0.82 6.02 18.52
N ALA A 558 -0.15 5.25 19.38
CA ALA A 558 1.22 4.78 19.22
C ALA A 558 1.32 3.38 18.60
N ASP A 559 0.27 2.55 18.67
CA ASP A 559 0.25 1.21 18.05
C ASP A 559 -0.46 1.14 16.68
N PHE A 560 -0.97 2.29 16.20
CA PHE A 560 -1.49 2.53 14.85
C PHE A 560 -2.79 1.77 14.52
N ASP A 561 -3.52 1.32 15.54
CA ASP A 561 -4.78 0.57 15.37
C ASP A 561 -5.99 1.48 15.11
N GLY A 562 -5.84 2.80 15.30
CA GLY A 562 -6.84 3.81 15.02
C GLY A 562 -7.70 4.21 16.22
N ASP A 563 -7.52 3.59 17.39
CA ASP A 563 -7.99 4.06 18.70
C ASP A 563 -6.82 4.55 19.58
N VAL A 564 -7.11 5.41 20.57
CA VAL A 564 -6.13 5.79 21.61
C VAL A 564 -6.48 5.09 22.92
N ASP A 565 -5.69 4.10 23.32
CA ASP A 565 -6.02 3.13 24.34
C ASP A 565 -4.88 2.82 25.36
N SER A 566 -5.16 1.93 26.32
CA SER A 566 -4.18 1.35 27.25
C SER A 566 -2.85 0.85 26.64
N ARG A 567 -2.86 0.32 25.42
CA ARG A 567 -1.68 -0.19 24.70
C ARG A 567 -0.77 0.96 24.30
N ASP A 568 -1.33 2.06 23.83
CA ASP A 568 -0.57 3.28 23.54
C ASP A 568 0.04 3.86 24.81
N HIS A 569 -0.70 3.81 25.92
CA HIS A 569 -0.19 4.24 27.21
C HIS A 569 0.95 3.36 27.70
N GLU A 570 0.90 2.04 27.49
CA GLU A 570 2.00 1.13 27.82
C GLU A 570 3.25 1.42 26.97
N ILE A 571 3.09 1.73 25.70
CA ILE A 571 4.18 2.11 24.78
C ILE A 571 4.82 3.43 25.19
N LEU A 572 4.03 4.48 25.43
CA LEU A 572 4.53 5.75 25.93
C LEU A 572 5.24 5.57 27.28
N ALA A 573 4.62 4.82 28.21
CA ALA A 573 5.17 4.63 29.55
C ALA A 573 6.51 3.88 29.55
N ALA A 574 6.70 2.95 28.61
CA ALA A 574 7.96 2.24 28.44
C ALA A 574 9.10 3.14 27.93
N ASN A 575 8.77 4.23 27.23
CA ASN A 575 9.72 5.13 26.58
C ASN A 575 9.80 6.51 27.26
N LEU A 576 9.09 6.73 28.38
CA LEU A 576 9.10 7.99 29.13
C LEU A 576 10.51 8.45 29.48
N GLY A 577 10.85 9.68 29.08
CA GLY A 577 12.16 10.29 29.29
C GLY A 577 13.19 9.97 28.21
N MET A 578 12.82 9.24 27.16
CA MET A 578 13.64 9.07 25.96
C MET A 578 13.72 10.41 25.20
N SER A 579 14.92 10.77 24.74
CA SER A 579 15.17 12.05 24.08
C SER A 579 16.05 11.86 22.84
N ALA A 580 15.81 12.69 21.82
CA ALA A 580 16.60 12.79 20.60
C ALA A 580 18.10 13.08 20.85
N ALA A 581 18.46 13.53 22.06
CA ALA A 581 19.86 13.69 22.47
C ALA A 581 20.58 12.36 22.76
N ASP A 582 19.84 11.31 23.11
CA ASP A 582 20.36 10.02 23.57
C ASP A 582 20.04 8.85 22.61
N ALA A 583 18.94 8.94 21.83
CA ALA A 583 18.54 7.96 20.81
C ALA A 583 17.52 8.58 19.84
N GLU A 584 17.30 7.98 18.66
CA GLU A 584 16.22 8.41 17.76
C GLU A 584 14.85 8.21 18.43
N VAL A 585 14.05 9.28 18.47
CA VAL A 585 12.71 9.30 19.06
C VAL A 585 11.70 9.48 17.93
N TYR A 586 10.70 8.60 17.89
CA TYR A 586 9.66 8.57 16.85
C TYR A 586 8.28 8.62 17.51
N TRP A 587 7.26 8.96 16.72
CA TRP A 587 5.85 8.94 17.14
C TRP A 587 5.44 7.62 17.82
N MET A 588 5.85 6.48 17.25
CA MET A 588 5.59 5.14 17.80
C MET A 588 6.22 4.86 19.18
N TYR A 589 7.11 5.74 19.66
CA TYR A 589 7.68 5.68 21.00
C TYR A 589 6.96 6.62 21.99
N GLY A 590 5.87 7.26 21.54
CA GLY A 590 5.06 8.17 22.35
C GLY A 590 5.50 9.63 22.29
N ASP A 591 6.19 10.07 21.23
CA ASP A 591 6.46 11.49 20.94
C ASP A 591 5.38 12.02 19.97
N PHE A 592 4.22 12.33 20.54
CA PHE A 592 3.01 12.70 19.82
C PHE A 592 2.96 14.20 19.45
N ASP A 593 3.78 15.05 20.07
CA ASP A 593 3.94 16.46 19.66
C ASP A 593 5.18 16.72 18.78
N GLN A 594 6.01 15.69 18.58
CA GLN A 594 7.21 15.67 17.75
C GLN A 594 8.28 16.67 18.22
N ASP A 595 8.35 16.94 19.52
CA ASP A 595 9.35 17.84 20.09
C ASP A 595 10.71 17.16 20.35
N GLY A 596 10.79 15.85 20.11
CA GLY A 596 12.00 15.04 20.27
C GLY A 596 12.25 14.57 21.71
N LEU A 597 11.24 14.64 22.59
CA LEU A 597 11.26 14.14 23.96
C LEU A 597 9.94 13.43 24.28
N VAL A 598 9.98 12.13 24.61
CA VAL A 598 8.81 11.41 25.13
C VAL A 598 8.54 11.89 26.57
N GLY A 599 7.63 12.86 26.70
CA GLY A 599 7.51 13.70 27.87
C GLY A 599 6.07 14.01 28.31
N PRO A 600 5.91 14.94 29.25
CA PRO A 600 4.59 15.31 29.79
C PRO A 600 3.62 15.88 28.74
N SER A 601 4.14 16.48 27.67
CA SER A 601 3.31 17.00 26.57
C SER A 601 2.65 15.87 25.78
N ASP A 602 3.36 14.79 25.54
CA ASP A 602 2.83 13.60 24.85
C ASP A 602 1.84 12.84 25.72
N VAL A 603 2.12 12.73 27.02
CA VAL A 603 1.14 12.18 27.99
C VAL A 603 -0.16 12.98 27.90
N ALA A 604 -0.07 14.31 27.77
CA ALA A 604 -1.25 15.16 27.64
C ALA A 604 -1.97 14.95 26.29
N LEU A 605 -1.25 14.72 25.20
CA LEU A 605 -1.85 14.40 23.89
C LEU A 605 -2.53 13.03 23.88
N LEU A 606 -1.91 12.01 24.47
CA LEU A 606 -2.53 10.69 24.64
C LEU A 606 -3.80 10.78 25.47
N LEU A 607 -3.74 11.44 26.63
CA LEU A 607 -4.92 11.58 27.50
C LEU A 607 -6.03 12.42 26.86
N ALA A 608 -5.68 13.45 26.08
CA ALA A 608 -6.65 14.31 25.40
C ALA A 608 -7.41 13.60 24.27
N ASN A 609 -6.82 12.54 23.72
CA ASN A 609 -7.39 11.79 22.61
C ASN A 609 -7.81 10.37 22.99
N TYR A 610 -7.56 9.95 24.23
CA TYR A 610 -7.89 8.63 24.75
C TYR A 610 -9.34 8.26 24.45
N ASP A 611 -9.52 7.24 23.62
CA ASP A 611 -10.81 6.75 23.12
C ASP A 611 -11.61 5.96 24.15
N GLY A 612 -11.12 5.92 25.40
CA GLY A 612 -11.89 5.44 26.51
C GLY A 612 -12.23 3.96 26.35
N ARG A 613 -11.19 3.10 26.40
CA ARG A 613 -11.36 1.78 27.03
C ARG A 613 -11.74 2.04 28.48
N SER A 614 -13.04 2.19 28.64
CA SER A 614 -13.64 2.92 29.73
C SER A 614 -13.35 2.18 31.02
N GLN A 615 -12.59 2.81 31.92
CA GLN A 615 -12.50 2.39 33.32
C GLN A 615 -13.85 2.58 34.05
N GLY A 616 -14.99 2.47 33.37
CA GLY A 616 -16.34 2.72 33.86
C GLY A 616 -16.96 4.07 33.46
N ASP A 617 -16.23 5.00 32.84
CA ASP A 617 -16.82 6.23 32.27
C ASP A 617 -17.31 5.94 30.84
N PHE A 618 -18.53 5.43 30.73
CA PHE A 618 -19.11 4.94 29.47
C PHE A 618 -19.80 6.05 28.67
N ASN A 619 -20.08 7.20 29.30
CA ASN A 619 -20.67 8.36 28.63
C ASN A 619 -19.63 9.43 28.24
N GLY A 620 -18.37 9.26 28.66
CA GLY A 620 -17.24 10.12 28.31
C GLY A 620 -17.27 11.49 28.98
N ASP A 621 -17.93 11.62 30.13
CA ASP A 621 -18.08 12.90 30.84
C ASP A 621 -16.95 13.19 31.85
N GLY A 622 -15.99 12.28 31.97
CA GLY A 622 -14.82 12.37 32.82
C GLY A 622 -15.08 11.91 34.26
N VAL A 623 -16.26 11.36 34.57
CA VAL A 623 -16.62 10.87 35.91
C VAL A 623 -17.31 9.52 35.81
N VAL A 624 -16.77 8.51 36.49
CA VAL A 624 -17.42 7.20 36.60
C VAL A 624 -18.55 7.28 37.62
N ASP A 625 -19.79 7.43 37.17
CA ASP A 625 -20.97 7.55 38.01
C ASP A 625 -22.17 6.69 37.54
N ALA A 626 -23.37 7.04 38.02
CA ALA A 626 -24.58 6.29 37.73
C ALA A 626 -25.10 6.52 36.30
N ALA A 627 -24.67 7.57 35.61
CA ALA A 627 -24.97 7.82 34.22
C ALA A 627 -24.31 6.76 33.33
N ASP A 628 -23.07 6.36 33.64
CA ASP A 628 -22.37 5.30 32.90
C ASP A 628 -23.05 3.96 33.02
N TYR A 629 -23.57 3.63 34.21
CA TYR A 629 -24.36 2.42 34.39
C TYR A 629 -25.52 2.32 33.40
N THR A 630 -26.12 3.45 33.03
CA THR A 630 -27.21 3.44 32.04
C THR A 630 -26.71 3.11 30.64
N VAL A 631 -25.49 3.53 30.28
CA VAL A 631 -24.85 3.17 29.01
C VAL A 631 -24.52 1.67 28.98
N TRP A 632 -23.85 1.12 30.00
CA TRP A 632 -23.58 -0.33 30.08
C TRP A 632 -24.86 -1.15 30.04
N ARG A 633 -25.88 -0.76 30.80
CA ARG A 633 -27.14 -1.52 30.87
C ARG A 633 -27.83 -1.58 29.50
N ASP A 634 -27.78 -0.48 28.75
CA ASP A 634 -28.47 -0.37 27.47
C ASP A 634 -27.71 -1.12 26.35
N HIS A 635 -26.40 -1.36 26.52
CA HIS A 635 -25.53 -2.11 25.58
C HIS A 635 -25.21 -3.55 26.05
N ARG A 636 -25.71 -3.98 27.22
CA ARG A 636 -25.42 -5.32 27.75
C ARG A 636 -25.85 -6.44 26.79
N GLY A 637 -24.87 -7.22 26.35
CA GLY A 637 -25.04 -8.34 25.43
C GLY A 637 -24.91 -7.99 23.95
N ASP A 638 -24.44 -6.78 23.61
CA ASP A 638 -24.01 -6.45 22.25
C ASP A 638 -22.48 -6.58 22.06
N GLU A 639 -22.07 -6.52 20.79
CA GLU A 639 -20.67 -6.56 20.32
C GLU A 639 -20.26 -5.18 19.79
N SER A 640 -20.84 -4.10 20.33
CA SER A 640 -20.66 -2.74 19.79
C SER A 640 -19.36 -2.06 20.21
N GLY A 641 -18.64 -2.64 21.19
CA GLY A 641 -17.51 -1.99 21.88
C GLY A 641 -17.94 -0.89 22.86
N ILE A 642 -19.22 -0.48 22.86
CA ILE A 642 -19.73 0.53 23.79
C ILE A 642 -19.92 -0.11 25.17
N ALA A 643 -19.22 0.40 26.16
CA ALA A 643 -19.18 -0.14 27.53
C ALA A 643 -18.49 -1.50 27.70
N ASP A 644 -17.59 -1.84 26.78
CA ASP A 644 -16.60 -2.91 26.93
C ASP A 644 -15.37 -2.36 27.70
N SER A 645 -15.20 -2.77 28.94
CA SER A 645 -14.12 -2.31 29.82
C SER A 645 -12.98 -3.31 29.96
N ASN A 646 -13.15 -4.54 29.47
CA ASN A 646 -12.17 -5.60 29.57
C ASN A 646 -11.49 -5.91 28.22
N GLY A 647 -11.96 -5.30 27.13
CA GLY A 647 -11.38 -5.36 25.79
C GLY A 647 -11.59 -6.71 25.10
N ASP A 648 -12.65 -7.43 25.43
CA ASP A 648 -12.98 -8.73 24.83
C ASP A 648 -14.02 -8.67 23.71
N ASN A 649 -14.40 -7.44 23.30
CA ASN A 649 -15.43 -7.09 22.32
C ASN A 649 -16.84 -7.56 22.69
N GLN A 650 -17.11 -7.85 23.97
CA GLN A 650 -18.44 -8.22 24.46
C GLN A 650 -18.82 -7.41 25.69
N VAL A 651 -20.01 -6.79 25.66
CA VAL A 651 -20.51 -6.04 26.82
C VAL A 651 -21.18 -6.98 27.81
N THR A 652 -20.43 -7.48 28.79
CA THR A 652 -20.85 -8.52 29.72
C THR A 652 -20.87 -8.05 31.18
N ASP A 653 -21.10 -9.00 32.08
CA ASP A 653 -21.00 -8.76 33.51
C ASP A 653 -19.55 -8.54 33.98
N ALA A 654 -18.55 -8.87 33.14
CA ALA A 654 -17.15 -8.59 33.41
C ALA A 654 -16.90 -7.07 33.39
N ASP A 655 -17.47 -6.35 32.42
CA ASP A 655 -17.37 -4.90 32.24
C ASP A 655 -18.07 -4.14 33.35
N TYR A 656 -19.22 -4.67 33.79
CA TYR A 656 -19.88 -4.17 34.98
C TYR A 656 -19.00 -4.27 36.23
N GLN A 657 -18.18 -5.31 36.38
CA GLN A 657 -17.26 -5.39 37.52
C GLN A 657 -16.18 -4.31 37.44
N VAL A 658 -15.73 -3.94 36.24
CA VAL A 658 -14.76 -2.86 36.03
C VAL A 658 -15.39 -1.51 36.37
N TRP A 659 -16.58 -1.19 35.84
CA TRP A 659 -17.36 -0.01 36.23
C TRP A 659 -17.55 0.09 37.74
N ARG A 660 -17.96 -1.02 38.37
CA ARG A 660 -18.23 -1.07 39.80
C ARG A 660 -16.97 -0.85 40.63
N ALA A 661 -15.82 -1.35 40.17
CA ALA A 661 -14.54 -1.17 40.85
C ALA A 661 -14.08 0.29 40.83
N ASN A 662 -14.49 1.04 39.81
CA ASN A 662 -14.07 2.41 39.56
C ASN A 662 -15.17 3.45 39.86
N TYR A 663 -16.32 3.04 40.41
CA TYR A 663 -17.41 3.95 40.73
C TYR A 663 -16.97 5.09 41.66
N GLY A 664 -17.14 6.33 41.19
CA GLY A 664 -16.70 7.56 41.86
C GLY A 664 -15.29 8.01 41.47
N LEU A 665 -14.63 7.34 40.52
CA LEU A 665 -13.38 7.80 39.90
C LEU A 665 -13.68 9.05 39.07
N VAL A 666 -13.00 10.14 39.40
CA VAL A 666 -12.98 11.34 38.55
C VAL A 666 -11.71 11.26 37.72
N LEU A 667 -11.86 11.11 36.41
CA LEU A 667 -10.77 11.17 35.44
C LEU A 667 -10.40 12.65 35.25
N SER A 668 -9.77 13.23 36.29
CA SER A 668 -9.56 14.67 36.36
C SER A 668 -8.74 15.18 35.18
N GLY A 669 -9.39 15.96 34.31
CA GLY A 669 -8.81 17.16 33.70
C GLY A 669 -8.37 18.11 34.81
N GLY A 670 -7.18 17.86 35.35
CA GLY A 670 -6.50 18.75 36.28
C GLY A 670 -5.46 19.54 35.50
N VAL A 671 -5.81 20.76 35.10
CA VAL A 671 -4.81 21.82 34.88
C VAL A 671 -3.90 21.78 36.12
N ALA A 672 -2.69 21.25 35.96
CA ALA A 672 -1.63 21.57 36.90
C ALA A 672 -1.58 23.09 36.89
N THR A 673 -2.00 23.70 38.00
CA THR A 673 -1.58 25.06 38.28
C THR A 673 -0.08 25.06 38.07
N GLU A 674 0.37 25.70 36.99
CA GLU A 674 1.76 26.09 36.87
C GLU A 674 2.10 26.69 38.23
N THR A 675 3.00 26.02 38.96
CA THR A 675 3.83 26.75 39.90
C THR A 675 4.62 27.71 39.02
N ALA A 676 4.04 28.89 38.80
CA ALA A 676 4.69 29.97 38.09
C ALA A 676 6.11 30.09 38.67
N PRO A 677 7.17 30.07 37.83
CA PRO A 677 8.51 30.29 38.33
C PRO A 677 8.53 31.70 38.93
N GLU A 678 8.66 31.82 40.25
CA GLU A 678 8.63 33.12 40.94
C GLU A 678 9.69 34.07 40.32
N PRO A 679 9.31 35.15 39.62
CA PRO A 679 10.27 36.16 39.17
C PRO A 679 10.22 37.38 40.08
N THR A 680 10.01 37.21 41.40
CA THR A 680 9.89 38.35 42.33
C THR A 680 10.65 38.23 43.66
N ALA A 681 11.00 37.03 44.16
CA ALA A 681 11.80 36.91 45.38
C ALA A 681 13.27 37.37 45.18
N ALA A 682 13.88 37.07 44.03
CA ALA A 682 15.24 37.50 43.71
C ALA A 682 15.35 39.01 43.48
N TRP A 683 14.32 39.62 42.87
CA TRP A 683 14.27 41.08 42.65
C TRP A 683 14.03 41.88 43.94
N LEU A 684 13.22 41.36 44.87
CA LEU A 684 13.01 41.99 46.18
C LEU A 684 14.24 41.87 47.09
N LEU A 685 15.00 40.76 47.01
CA LEU A 685 16.29 40.63 47.70
C LEU A 685 17.35 41.57 47.12
N ALA A 686 17.44 41.72 45.79
CA ALA A 686 18.36 42.66 45.14
C ALA A 686 18.04 44.14 45.46
N LEU A 687 16.77 44.51 45.54
CA LEU A 687 16.33 45.87 45.93
C LEU A 687 16.57 46.16 47.42
N SER A 688 16.47 45.16 48.29
CA SER A 688 16.77 45.31 49.74
C SER A 688 18.29 45.47 50.02
N ALA A 689 19.14 44.84 49.21
CA ALA A 689 20.60 44.98 49.29
C ALA A 689 21.08 46.36 48.78
N LEU A 690 20.47 46.89 47.71
CA LEU A 690 20.77 48.23 47.19
C LEU A 690 20.25 49.37 48.09
N ALA A 691 19.18 49.14 48.85
CA ALA A 691 18.68 50.11 49.85
C ALA A 691 19.54 50.18 51.13
N ARG A 692 20.32 49.14 51.46
CA ARG A 692 21.23 49.13 52.63
C ARG A 692 22.60 49.77 52.37
N VAL A 693 23.06 49.83 51.12
CA VAL A 693 24.34 50.49 50.78
C VAL A 693 24.22 52.02 50.76
N ARG A 694 23.01 52.59 50.64
CA ARG A 694 22.77 54.04 50.68
C ARG A 694 22.54 54.65 52.07
N ARG A 695 22.62 53.86 53.15
CA ARG A 695 22.41 54.32 54.54
C ARG A 695 23.62 54.17 55.49
N ARG A 696 24.82 53.94 54.95
CA ARG A 696 26.09 54.14 55.67
C ARG A 696 26.93 55.21 54.96
N ARG A 697 26.66 56.47 55.30
CA ARG A 697 27.70 57.46 55.59
C ARG A 697 27.79 57.60 57.09
#